data_AF-A0A1A9WDL0-F1
#
_entry.id   AF-A0A1A9WDL0-F1
#
_cell.length_a   1.000
_cell.length_b   1.000
_cell.length_c   1.000
_cell.angle_alpha   90.00
_cell.angle_beta   90.00
_cell.angle_gamma   90.00
#
_symmetry.space_group_name_H-M   'P 1'
#
loop_
_entity.id
_entity.type
_entity.pdbx_description
1 polymer ?
#
loop_
_entity_poly.entity_id
_entity_poly.type
_entity_poly.pdbx_seq_one_letter_code
_entity_poly.pdbx_strand_id
1 'polypeptide(L)'
;MLSSIKRKYIMDFSGFFLIFGIVIILLRSRKFYTWITLRLNLNKQKKVKYNAKDHDPESARIDGNGRCYPNCDSTVWLRSCREEIIEPIEGHVIGKIPNWINGSLLRNGPGNWKVGDMSFQHLFDCSALIHRFAIKDGHVTYQNRFVQTNTLKKNSAAQRIVVTEFGTSSVPDPCHSIFEKVGAIFRADNGSDNTMISIYPFGDEFYTFTEAPFIHRINPRTLATEDRLCISDYAGVVNHTSHPHVMPNGTVYNLGMASTKSGPVYNVICFPRGDSMFEAARVVASIPCRWKLNPSYMHTFGITENYFIIVEQPLTISIMEYLKAHFCNHNLSACLKWFDNKPVLFHVIDRNTGQLRCTFHSETFFYLHIINQYEQDDHIVIDICCYKDPEMINCMYLESMTNMQSNPNYAALFRSRPLRFVLPLRRNSVSLSSRDSKQKKSNNRQNRLIRSLTLMNITTRLQQPRLKQSESQYADITFLATNNKLNYSLTHADADDEAEEAYTNEYKVDSPMNLVTLKNSRAQAFQLSDNRVFIKPELLCEMGCETPRIHYENFLGKPYRYFYAISSDVDAENPGTLVKVDVVNKTCKQWCESDCYPSEPIFVPTPTKPGEIRKEEDDGVVLASMLWGGFNENKVGLLVLCARTWTEIGRCVFHTSGPVPKCLHGWFARDIV
;
A
#
# COMPACT_ATOMS: atom_id res chain seq x y z
N MET A 1 -29.66 20.07 -25.47
CA MET A 1 -28.92 18.80 -25.65
C MET A 1 -28.40 18.21 -24.32
N LEU A 2 -28.94 18.60 -23.16
CA LEU A 2 -28.54 18.14 -21.81
C LEU A 2 -29.50 17.12 -21.18
N SER A 3 -30.54 16.68 -21.91
CA SER A 3 -31.58 15.78 -21.38
C SER A 3 -31.41 14.30 -21.77
N SER A 4 -30.40 13.94 -22.58
CA SER A 4 -30.27 12.59 -23.13
C SER A 4 -29.24 11.67 -22.43
N ILE A 5 -28.46 12.16 -21.45
CA ILE A 5 -27.38 11.38 -20.80
C ILE A 5 -27.78 10.78 -19.44
N LYS A 6 -28.87 11.26 -18.82
CA LYS A 6 -29.34 10.77 -17.49
C LYS A 6 -29.99 9.38 -17.46
N ARG A 7 -30.06 8.64 -18.58
CA ARG A 7 -30.78 7.35 -18.66
C ARG A 7 -29.95 6.07 -18.62
N LYS A 8 -28.62 6.12 -18.42
CA LYS A 8 -27.78 4.89 -18.49
C LYS A 8 -27.34 4.28 -17.14
N TYR A 9 -27.60 4.90 -16.00
CA TYR A 9 -27.22 4.37 -14.67
C TYR A 9 -28.31 4.55 -13.61
N ILE A 10 -29.54 4.12 -13.90
CA ILE A 10 -30.53 3.92 -12.84
C ILE A 10 -30.22 2.56 -12.19
N MET A 11 -29.61 2.59 -11.00
CA MET A 11 -29.50 1.43 -10.13
C MET A 11 -30.91 0.94 -9.77
N ASP A 12 -31.24 -0.28 -10.20
CA ASP A 12 -32.47 -0.96 -9.83
C ASP A 12 -32.36 -1.47 -8.39
N PHE A 13 -33.01 -0.77 -7.44
CA PHE A 13 -32.96 -0.98 -5.99
C PHE A 13 -33.77 -2.18 -5.48
N SER A 14 -34.37 -2.98 -6.36
CA SER A 14 -35.31 -4.06 -5.99
C SER A 14 -34.69 -5.20 -5.16
N GLY A 15 -33.42 -5.55 -5.38
CA GLY A 15 -32.70 -6.55 -4.58
C GLY A 15 -32.30 -6.08 -3.17
N PHE A 16 -32.30 -4.77 -2.94
CA PHE A 16 -31.86 -4.16 -1.68
C PHE A 16 -32.89 -4.34 -0.57
N PHE A 17 -34.19 -4.34 -0.91
CA PHE A 17 -35.30 -4.46 0.04
C PHE A 17 -35.38 -5.82 0.76
N LEU A 18 -34.89 -6.90 0.14
CA LEU A 18 -34.95 -8.24 0.75
C LEU A 18 -33.93 -8.41 1.89
N ILE A 19 -32.72 -7.86 1.72
CA ILE A 19 -31.70 -7.80 2.78
C ILE A 19 -32.13 -6.80 3.87
N PHE A 20 -32.78 -5.70 3.47
CA PHE A 20 -33.31 -4.67 4.36
C PHE A 20 -34.43 -5.21 5.28
N GLY A 21 -35.30 -6.08 4.76
CA GLY A 21 -36.34 -6.75 5.54
C GLY A 21 -35.76 -7.61 6.67
N ILE A 22 -34.67 -8.33 6.40
CA ILE A 22 -34.00 -9.19 7.39
C ILE A 22 -33.29 -8.35 8.46
N VAL A 23 -32.65 -7.23 8.07
CA VAL A 23 -31.97 -6.32 9.01
C VAL A 23 -32.97 -5.59 9.91
N ILE A 24 -34.12 -5.14 9.39
CA ILE A 24 -35.18 -4.51 10.19
C ILE A 24 -35.80 -5.50 11.18
N ILE A 25 -35.98 -6.77 10.78
CA ILE A 25 -36.49 -7.84 11.67
C ILE A 25 -35.49 -8.14 12.79
N LEU A 26 -34.18 -8.13 12.52
CA LEU A 26 -33.13 -8.30 13.53
C LEU A 26 -33.04 -7.11 14.50
N LEU A 27 -33.19 -5.87 13.99
CA LEU A 27 -33.14 -4.63 14.77
C LEU A 27 -34.35 -4.44 15.71
N ARG A 28 -35.50 -5.06 15.43
CA ARG A 28 -36.69 -5.02 16.30
C ARG A 28 -36.68 -6.01 17.46
N SER A 29 -35.68 -6.90 17.55
CA SER A 29 -35.62 -7.86 18.65
C SER A 29 -35.06 -7.20 19.93
N ARG A 30 -35.84 -7.24 21.02
CA ARG A 30 -35.42 -6.75 22.36
C ARG A 30 -34.11 -7.38 22.84
N LYS A 31 -33.77 -8.59 22.36
CA LYS A 31 -32.51 -9.29 22.69
C LYS A 31 -31.27 -8.63 22.08
N PHE A 32 -31.39 -7.96 20.92
CA PHE A 32 -30.27 -7.27 20.27
C PHE A 32 -29.89 -5.98 21.03
N TYR A 33 -30.89 -5.25 21.55
CA TYR A 33 -30.68 -4.07 22.37
C TYR A 33 -29.93 -4.39 23.67
N THR A 34 -30.33 -5.45 24.39
CA THR A 34 -29.65 -5.87 25.63
C THR A 34 -28.23 -6.41 25.36
N TRP A 35 -27.98 -6.97 24.17
CA TRP A 35 -26.65 -7.44 23.77
C TRP A 35 -25.67 -6.30 23.45
N ILE A 36 -26.17 -5.20 22.88
CA ILE A 36 -25.36 -3.99 22.60
C ILE A 36 -24.97 -3.29 23.90
N THR A 37 -25.91 -3.06 24.83
CA THR A 37 -25.61 -2.32 26.07
C THR A 37 -24.61 -3.04 26.98
N LEU A 38 -24.55 -4.36 26.95
CA LEU A 38 -23.62 -5.17 27.77
C LEU A 38 -22.20 -5.28 27.18
N ARG A 39 -21.93 -4.77 25.97
CA ARG A 39 -20.59 -4.81 25.33
C ARG A 39 -19.96 -3.44 25.05
N LEU A 40 -20.60 -2.35 25.48
CA LEU A 40 -20.12 -0.96 25.30
C LEU A 40 -18.87 -0.58 26.13
N ASN A 41 -18.06 -1.54 26.62
CA ASN A 41 -16.92 -1.23 27.48
C ASN A 41 -15.64 -2.01 27.17
N LEU A 42 -15.35 -2.25 25.88
CA LEU A 42 -14.09 -2.87 25.45
C LEU A 42 -13.36 -1.98 24.44
N ASN A 43 -12.99 -0.77 24.86
CA ASN A 43 -11.83 -0.08 24.30
C ASN A 43 -10.56 -0.77 24.83
N LYS A 44 -10.18 -1.89 24.21
CA LYS A 44 -8.79 -2.36 24.25
C LYS A 44 -8.19 -2.04 22.90
N GLN A 45 -7.55 -0.86 22.82
CA GLN A 45 -6.56 -0.58 21.80
C GLN A 45 -5.59 -1.77 21.76
N LYS A 46 -5.34 -2.30 20.57
CA LYS A 46 -4.31 -3.31 20.36
C LYS A 46 -2.96 -2.61 20.56
N LYS A 47 -2.50 -2.51 21.79
CA LYS A 47 -1.09 -2.25 22.08
C LYS A 47 -0.30 -3.37 21.40
N VAL A 48 0.74 -3.01 20.65
CA VAL A 48 1.77 -3.99 20.25
C VAL A 48 2.31 -4.57 21.55
N LYS A 49 1.93 -5.81 21.87
CA LYS A 49 2.33 -6.47 23.11
C LYS A 49 3.64 -7.17 22.86
N TYR A 50 4.63 -6.87 23.70
CA TYR A 50 5.84 -7.66 23.80
C TYR A 50 5.52 -9.16 23.87
N ASN A 51 6.07 -9.93 22.93
CA ASN A 51 6.03 -11.38 22.95
C ASN A 51 7.46 -11.88 23.18
N ALA A 52 7.72 -12.47 24.34
CA ALA A 52 9.04 -12.98 24.73
C ALA A 52 9.54 -14.10 23.79
N LYS A 53 8.65 -14.78 23.06
CA LYS A 53 9.00 -15.82 22.09
C LYS A 53 9.39 -15.28 20.71
N ASP A 54 9.04 -14.02 20.41
CA ASP A 54 9.42 -13.32 19.17
C ASP A 54 10.51 -12.28 19.45
N HIS A 55 11.27 -12.44 20.55
CA HIS A 55 12.37 -11.56 20.95
C HIS A 55 13.46 -11.63 19.88
N ASP A 56 13.70 -10.51 19.20
CA ASP A 56 14.84 -10.39 18.29
C ASP A 56 16.14 -10.51 19.13
N PRO A 57 16.95 -11.57 18.95
CA PRO A 57 18.17 -11.77 19.72
C PRO A 57 19.19 -10.64 19.52
N GLU A 58 19.08 -9.84 18.44
CA GLU A 58 19.88 -8.63 18.23
C GLU A 58 19.32 -7.38 18.92
N SER A 59 18.07 -7.41 19.42
CA SER A 59 17.44 -6.29 20.15
C SER A 59 18.00 -6.04 21.54
N ALA A 60 18.97 -6.85 22.00
CA ALA A 60 19.69 -6.65 23.25
C ALA A 60 20.59 -5.39 23.26
N ARG A 61 20.57 -4.57 22.21
CA ARG A 61 21.17 -3.22 22.18
C ARG A 61 20.32 -2.20 22.95
N ILE A 62 19.87 -2.56 24.15
CA ILE A 62 19.40 -1.56 25.11
C ILE A 62 20.63 -0.72 25.43
N ASP A 63 20.65 0.54 25.01
CA ASP A 63 21.75 1.43 25.40
C ASP A 63 21.79 1.54 26.94
N GLY A 64 22.89 2.03 27.51
CA GLY A 64 23.01 2.22 28.96
C GLY A 64 21.89 3.07 29.60
N ASN A 65 20.97 3.63 28.80
CA ASN A 65 19.83 4.45 29.18
C ASN A 65 18.47 3.77 28.93
N GLY A 66 18.42 2.48 28.55
CA GLY A 66 17.15 1.76 28.43
C GLY A 66 16.45 1.84 27.06
N ARG A 67 17.11 2.36 26.00
CA ARG A 67 16.51 2.53 24.67
C ARG A 67 16.83 1.37 23.72
N CYS A 68 15.81 0.79 23.07
CA CYS A 68 15.97 -0.29 22.08
C CYS A 68 16.59 0.18 20.74
N TYR A 69 16.36 1.42 20.32
CA TYR A 69 16.80 1.95 19.01
C TYR A 69 17.46 3.33 19.17
N PRO A 70 18.60 3.42 19.86
CA PRO A 70 19.20 4.69 20.29
C PRO A 70 19.56 5.65 19.14
N ASN A 71 19.75 5.12 17.93
CA ASN A 71 20.09 5.86 16.71
C ASN A 71 18.86 6.27 15.90
N CYS A 72 17.65 5.89 16.31
CA CYS A 72 16.40 6.21 15.64
C CYS A 72 15.60 7.25 16.44
N ASP A 73 15.44 8.43 15.88
CA ASP A 73 14.61 9.49 16.42
C ASP A 73 13.23 9.45 15.76
N SER A 74 12.24 8.82 16.41
CA SER A 74 10.87 8.78 15.91
C SER A 74 10.16 10.13 15.93
N THR A 75 10.69 11.14 16.62
CA THR A 75 10.03 12.46 16.70
C THR A 75 9.92 13.14 15.34
N VAL A 76 10.75 12.76 14.36
CA VAL A 76 10.63 13.24 12.97
C VAL A 76 9.26 12.96 12.34
N TRP A 77 8.58 11.89 12.77
CA TRP A 77 7.22 11.54 12.35
C TRP A 77 6.12 12.18 13.21
N LEU A 78 6.49 12.79 14.34
CA LEU A 78 5.58 13.37 15.33
C LEU A 78 5.58 14.91 15.32
N ARG A 79 6.11 15.53 14.25
CA ARG A 79 6.11 16.98 14.06
C ARG A 79 4.78 17.45 13.46
N SER A 80 4.32 18.61 13.91
CA SER A 80 3.18 19.32 13.32
C SER A 80 3.62 20.62 12.70
N CYS A 81 3.21 20.86 11.46
CA CYS A 81 3.29 22.16 10.81
C CYS A 81 2.32 23.10 11.52
N ARG A 82 2.88 24.09 12.23
CA ARG A 82 2.11 25.08 13.01
C ARG A 82 1.69 26.27 12.18
N GLU A 83 2.49 26.60 11.17
CA GLU A 83 2.33 27.75 10.29
C GLU A 83 2.73 27.34 8.88
N GLU A 84 1.91 27.71 7.90
CA GLU A 84 2.20 27.49 6.48
C GLU A 84 3.24 28.51 5.99
N ILE A 85 4.14 28.07 5.12
CA ILE A 85 5.08 28.94 4.42
C ILE A 85 4.51 29.15 3.02
N ILE A 86 3.67 30.18 2.88
CA ILE A 86 3.00 30.52 1.62
C ILE A 86 3.98 31.20 0.67
N GLU A 87 4.69 32.21 1.17
CA GLU A 87 5.75 32.88 0.43
C GLU A 87 7.03 32.04 0.47
N PRO A 88 7.61 31.67 -0.69
CA PRO A 88 8.78 30.83 -0.74
C PRO A 88 9.97 31.47 -0.01
N ILE A 89 10.64 30.69 0.84
CA ILE A 89 11.89 31.09 1.49
C ILE A 89 13.08 30.61 0.68
N GLU A 90 14.10 31.47 0.53
CA GLU A 90 15.37 31.12 -0.10
C GLU A 90 16.22 30.24 0.83
N GLY A 91 16.89 29.25 0.25
CA GLY A 91 17.72 28.33 1.00
C GLY A 91 19.22 28.59 0.83
N HIS A 92 20.00 28.08 1.78
CA HIS A 92 21.46 28.13 1.74
C HIS A 92 22.00 26.87 1.02
N VAL A 93 22.55 27.07 -0.17
CA VAL A 93 23.13 26.00 -1.00
C VAL A 93 24.54 25.66 -0.52
N ILE A 94 24.82 24.37 -0.35
CA ILE A 94 26.13 23.80 -0.04
C ILE A 94 26.49 22.81 -1.14
N GLY A 95 27.71 22.88 -1.67
CA GLY A 95 28.10 22.11 -2.86
C GLY A 95 27.59 22.74 -4.16
N LYS A 96 27.28 21.92 -5.17
CA LYS A 96 26.88 22.40 -6.50
C LYS A 96 25.63 21.69 -7.01
N ILE A 97 24.48 22.35 -6.89
CA ILE A 97 23.23 21.85 -7.52
C ILE A 97 23.35 22.06 -9.04
N PRO A 98 23.22 21.00 -9.87
CA PRO A 98 23.35 21.14 -11.31
C PRO A 98 22.32 22.10 -11.93
N ASN A 99 22.78 23.07 -12.72
CA ASN A 99 21.93 24.10 -13.34
C ASN A 99 20.87 23.55 -14.30
N TRP A 100 21.05 22.33 -14.81
CA TRP A 100 20.07 21.69 -15.70
C TRP A 100 18.84 21.18 -14.95
N ILE A 101 18.88 21.08 -13.61
CA ILE A 101 17.71 20.74 -12.81
C ILE A 101 16.82 21.97 -12.76
N ASN A 102 15.72 21.92 -13.51
CA ASN A 102 14.73 22.99 -13.59
C ASN A 102 13.34 22.40 -13.36
N GLY A 103 12.70 22.79 -12.26
CA GLY A 103 11.41 22.25 -11.86
C GLY A 103 11.18 22.27 -10.36
N SER A 104 10.11 21.63 -9.91
CA SER A 104 9.72 21.58 -8.51
C SER A 104 9.64 20.15 -8.01
N LEU A 105 10.34 19.84 -6.92
CA LEU A 105 10.06 18.63 -6.14
C LEU A 105 8.82 18.89 -5.27
N LEU A 106 7.71 18.26 -5.62
CA LEU A 106 6.45 18.28 -4.87
C LEU A 106 6.37 17.04 -3.99
N ARG A 107 6.04 17.22 -2.71
CA ARG A 107 5.96 16.17 -1.69
C ARG A 107 4.65 16.30 -0.95
N ASN A 108 3.97 15.20 -0.69
CA ASN A 108 2.75 15.16 0.12
C ASN A 108 2.97 14.28 1.35
N GLY A 109 2.25 14.52 2.43
CA GLY A 109 2.38 13.76 3.66
C GLY A 109 1.59 14.30 4.84
N PRO A 110 1.80 13.70 6.03
CA PRO A 110 1.17 14.12 7.27
C PRO A 110 1.65 15.51 7.69
N GLY A 111 0.73 16.45 7.84
CA GLY A 111 1.04 17.84 8.20
C GLY A 111 0.83 18.19 9.65
N ASN A 112 -0.34 17.85 10.20
CA ASN A 112 -0.66 18.15 11.59
C ASN A 112 -1.48 17.01 12.20
N TRP A 113 -0.98 16.49 13.31
CA TRP A 113 -1.61 15.42 14.06
C TRP A 113 -2.61 15.91 15.13
N LYS A 114 -2.74 17.23 15.35
CA LYS A 114 -3.68 17.83 16.31
C LYS A 114 -4.82 18.59 15.63
N VAL A 115 -5.98 18.58 16.29
CA VAL A 115 -7.14 19.43 15.98
C VAL A 115 -7.74 19.92 17.30
N GLY A 116 -7.55 21.22 17.61
CA GLY A 116 -7.86 21.74 18.95
C GLY A 116 -7.08 20.97 20.02
N ASP A 117 -7.78 20.50 21.05
CA ASP A 117 -7.21 19.67 22.12
C ASP A 117 -7.16 18.17 21.76
N MET A 118 -7.73 17.77 20.62
CA MET A 118 -7.73 16.38 20.17
C MET A 118 -6.49 16.06 19.35
N SER A 119 -6.10 14.79 19.39
CA SER A 119 -5.01 14.25 18.58
C SER A 119 -5.52 13.09 17.74
N PHE A 120 -5.06 13.04 16.49
CA PHE A 120 -5.17 11.84 15.68
C PHE A 120 -4.38 10.70 16.32
N GLN A 121 -4.78 9.46 16.03
CA GLN A 121 -4.16 8.25 16.58
C GLN A 121 -3.18 7.61 15.60
N HIS A 122 -3.38 7.78 14.29
CA HIS A 122 -2.57 7.16 13.26
C HIS A 122 -1.92 8.21 12.35
N LEU A 123 -0.71 7.91 11.86
CA LEU A 123 0.04 8.82 10.98
C LEU A 123 -0.77 9.23 9.74
N PHE A 124 -1.45 8.26 9.13
CA PHE A 124 -2.33 8.46 7.97
C PHE A 124 -3.65 9.19 8.26
N ASP A 125 -3.86 9.71 9.47
CA ASP A 125 -5.01 10.58 9.77
C ASP A 125 -4.61 12.06 9.79
N CYS A 126 -3.30 12.36 9.83
CA CYS A 126 -2.78 13.72 9.95
C CYS A 126 -3.03 14.53 8.69
N SER A 127 -3.63 15.71 8.82
CA SER A 127 -4.04 16.58 7.69
C SER A 127 -2.98 16.70 6.59
N ALA A 128 -3.37 16.50 5.33
CA ALA A 128 -2.48 16.56 4.16
C ALA A 128 -1.73 17.89 4.03
N LEU A 129 -0.40 17.81 3.90
CA LEU A 129 0.50 18.95 3.72
C LEU A 129 1.40 18.73 2.50
N ILE A 130 1.39 19.71 1.60
CA ILE A 130 2.27 19.73 0.43
C ILE A 130 3.50 20.54 0.75
N HIS A 131 4.67 20.00 0.42
CA HIS A 131 5.94 20.70 0.44
C HIS A 131 6.46 20.84 -0.99
N ARG A 132 7.13 21.95 -1.25
CA ARG A 132 7.70 22.25 -2.57
C ARG A 132 9.10 22.77 -2.42
N PHE A 133 10.02 22.17 -3.18
CA PHE A 133 11.36 22.68 -3.40
C PHE A 133 11.47 23.08 -4.88
N ALA A 134 11.37 24.37 -5.17
CA ALA A 134 11.49 24.88 -6.54
C ALA A 134 12.96 25.09 -6.86
N ILE A 135 13.45 24.52 -7.95
CA ILE A 135 14.86 24.49 -8.33
C ILE A 135 15.02 25.19 -9.67
N LYS A 136 15.89 26.20 -9.72
CA LYS A 136 16.22 26.91 -10.95
C LYS A 136 17.62 27.49 -10.89
N ASP A 137 18.43 27.21 -11.92
CA ASP A 137 19.79 27.75 -12.06
C ASP A 137 20.67 27.53 -10.81
N GLY A 138 20.48 26.39 -10.12
CA GLY A 138 21.20 26.04 -8.89
C GLY A 138 20.64 26.67 -7.60
N HIS A 139 19.67 27.57 -7.70
CA HIS A 139 18.94 28.14 -6.56
C HIS A 139 17.75 27.25 -6.18
N VAL A 140 17.40 27.24 -4.89
CA VAL A 140 16.27 26.47 -4.38
C VAL A 140 15.46 27.28 -3.39
N THR A 141 14.15 27.36 -3.60
CA THR A 141 13.20 27.91 -2.62
C THR A 141 12.36 26.82 -1.99
N TYR A 142 11.87 27.07 -0.78
CA TYR A 142 10.99 26.16 -0.04
C TYR A 142 9.68 26.83 0.35
N GLN A 143 8.58 26.09 0.22
CA GLN A 143 7.26 26.48 0.71
C GLN A 143 6.47 25.23 1.12
N ASN A 144 5.46 25.41 1.97
CA ASN A 144 4.53 24.36 2.33
C ASN A 144 3.10 24.90 2.51
N ARG A 145 2.11 24.05 2.25
CA ARG A 145 0.70 24.42 2.39
C ARG A 145 -0.19 23.21 2.60
N PHE A 146 -1.15 23.33 3.52
CA PHE A 146 -2.17 22.31 3.75
C PHE A 146 -3.11 22.23 2.55
N VAL A 147 -3.45 21.01 2.16
CA VAL A 147 -4.52 20.79 1.19
C VAL A 147 -5.84 21.19 1.86
N GLN A 148 -6.59 22.08 1.22
CA GLN A 148 -7.82 22.66 1.75
C GLN A 148 -9.02 21.69 1.58
N THR A 149 -8.89 20.51 2.18
CA THR A 149 -9.88 19.42 2.16
C THR A 149 -11.12 19.80 2.97
N ASN A 150 -12.25 19.17 2.67
CA ASN A 150 -13.45 19.36 3.48
C ASN A 150 -13.26 18.80 4.89
N THR A 151 -12.50 17.70 5.05
CA THR A 151 -12.14 17.16 6.36
C THR A 151 -11.37 18.18 7.21
N LEU A 152 -10.32 18.80 6.66
CA LEU A 152 -9.54 19.82 7.36
C LEU A 152 -10.44 20.99 7.77
N LYS A 153 -11.23 21.54 6.84
CA LYS A 153 -12.13 22.67 7.09
C LYS A 153 -13.14 22.36 8.21
N LYS A 154 -13.77 21.19 8.18
CA LYS A 154 -14.74 20.76 9.22
C LYS A 154 -14.09 20.61 10.58
N ASN A 155 -12.94 19.92 10.64
CA ASN A 155 -12.19 19.70 11.87
C ASN A 155 -11.71 21.03 12.48
N SER A 156 -11.14 21.93 11.65
CA SER A 156 -10.70 23.26 12.07
C SER A 156 -11.85 24.14 12.55
N ALA A 157 -12.99 24.16 11.85
CA ALA A 157 -14.15 24.95 12.26
C ALA A 157 -14.73 24.46 13.59
N ALA A 158 -14.70 23.15 13.84
CA ALA A 158 -15.22 22.55 15.06
C ALA A 158 -14.22 22.52 16.24
N GLN A 159 -12.93 22.82 15.99
CA GLN A 159 -11.83 22.67 16.95
C GLN A 159 -11.76 21.27 17.60
N ARG A 160 -12.21 20.25 16.87
CA ARG A 160 -12.24 18.84 17.29
C ARG A 160 -12.34 17.93 16.06
N ILE A 161 -12.01 16.66 16.22
CA ILE A 161 -12.09 15.67 15.13
C ILE A 161 -13.57 15.27 14.93
N VAL A 162 -14.18 15.77 13.86
CA VAL A 162 -15.60 15.54 13.50
C VAL A 162 -15.77 14.63 12.28
N VAL A 163 -14.69 14.28 11.61
CA VAL A 163 -14.66 13.30 10.52
C VAL A 163 -13.84 12.10 10.96
N THR A 164 -14.40 10.89 10.83
CA THR A 164 -13.69 9.64 11.12
C THR A 164 -12.65 9.38 10.03
N GLU A 165 -11.42 9.10 10.45
CA GLU A 165 -10.27 8.80 9.59
C GLU A 165 -9.90 7.30 9.66
N PHE A 166 -8.76 6.93 9.08
CA PHE A 166 -8.30 5.55 9.04
C PHE A 166 -8.14 4.95 10.44
N GLY A 167 -7.35 5.57 11.30
CA GLY A 167 -7.07 5.10 12.65
C GLY A 167 -7.83 5.81 13.77
N THR A 168 -8.57 6.89 13.47
CA THR A 168 -9.18 7.76 14.48
C THR A 168 -10.69 7.90 14.29
N SER A 169 -11.47 7.55 15.32
CA SER A 169 -12.91 7.83 15.36
C SER A 169 -13.19 9.31 15.61
N SER A 170 -14.18 9.87 14.92
CA SER A 170 -14.71 11.20 15.21
C SER A 170 -15.50 11.23 16.53
N VAL A 171 -15.67 12.44 17.09
CA VAL A 171 -16.62 12.67 18.19
C VAL A 171 -18.04 12.70 17.61
N PRO A 172 -18.98 11.86 18.10
CA PRO A 172 -20.35 11.85 17.62
C PRO A 172 -20.98 13.24 17.74
N ASP A 173 -21.60 13.73 16.67
CA ASP A 173 -22.42 14.93 16.75
C ASP A 173 -23.76 14.58 17.46
N PRO A 174 -24.10 15.22 18.59
CA PRO A 174 -25.35 14.96 19.31
C PRO A 174 -26.61 15.35 18.52
N CYS A 175 -26.48 16.13 17.44
CA CYS A 175 -27.61 16.65 16.67
C CYS A 175 -28.06 15.74 15.51
N HIS A 176 -27.31 14.70 15.15
CA HIS A 176 -27.67 13.81 14.05
C HIS A 176 -28.49 12.60 14.51
N SER A 177 -29.73 12.50 14.01
CA SER A 177 -30.61 11.35 14.28
C SER A 177 -30.09 10.06 13.62
N ILE A 178 -30.46 8.89 14.16
CA ILE A 178 -30.10 7.58 13.58
C ILE A 178 -30.55 7.47 12.10
N PHE A 179 -31.64 8.12 11.73
CA PHE A 179 -32.18 8.11 10.37
C PHE A 179 -31.33 8.93 9.37
N GLU A 180 -30.73 10.04 9.81
CA GLU A 180 -29.78 10.81 8.99
C GLU A 180 -28.49 10.04 8.74
N LYS A 181 -28.03 9.26 9.73
CA LYS A 181 -26.86 8.36 9.58
C LYS A 181 -27.12 7.27 8.54
N VAL A 182 -28.35 6.75 8.42
CA VAL A 182 -28.70 5.73 7.41
C VAL A 182 -28.72 6.31 5.99
N GLY A 183 -29.20 7.55 5.81
CA GLY A 183 -29.15 8.25 4.51
C GLY A 183 -27.73 8.65 4.10
N ALA A 184 -26.86 8.91 5.08
CA ALA A 184 -25.47 9.29 4.87
C ALA A 184 -24.57 8.17 4.34
N ILE A 185 -24.89 6.90 4.65
CA ILE A 185 -24.18 5.69 4.18
C ILE A 185 -24.14 5.58 2.65
N PHE A 186 -25.13 6.17 1.96
CA PHE A 186 -25.31 6.04 0.51
C PHE A 186 -24.87 7.27 -0.29
N ARG A 187 -24.30 8.29 0.37
CA ARG A 187 -23.68 9.44 -0.29
C ARG A 187 -22.16 9.31 -0.17
N ALA A 188 -21.46 9.20 -1.31
CA ALA A 188 -20.00 9.19 -1.35
C ALA A 188 -19.38 10.37 -0.58
N ASP A 189 -20.07 11.52 -0.54
CA ASP A 189 -19.63 12.78 0.09
C ASP A 189 -19.50 12.81 1.62
N ASN A 190 -19.82 11.74 2.35
CA ASN A 190 -19.75 11.73 3.82
C ASN A 190 -18.48 11.08 4.41
N GLY A 191 -17.59 10.54 3.57
CA GLY A 191 -16.28 10.03 3.99
C GLY A 191 -15.22 11.13 4.10
N SER A 192 -14.05 10.78 4.64
CA SER A 192 -12.89 11.68 4.63
C SER A 192 -12.41 11.93 3.20
N ASP A 193 -12.07 13.17 2.89
CA ASP A 193 -11.38 13.58 1.66
C ASP A 193 -9.93 14.01 1.94
N ASN A 194 -9.33 13.50 3.03
CA ASN A 194 -7.96 13.83 3.40
C ASN A 194 -6.95 13.14 2.47
N THR A 195 -6.45 13.87 1.46
CA THR A 195 -5.56 13.37 0.40
C THR A 195 -4.09 13.48 0.78
N MET A 196 -3.64 12.83 1.86
CA MET A 196 -2.30 13.01 2.45
C MET A 196 -1.18 12.08 1.93
N ILE A 197 -1.45 11.19 0.97
CA ILE A 197 -0.52 10.11 0.64
C ILE A 197 0.47 10.53 -0.44
N SER A 198 -0.04 10.95 -1.61
CA SER A 198 0.79 11.19 -2.79
C SER A 198 0.30 12.35 -3.64
N ILE A 199 1.08 12.72 -4.66
CA ILE A 199 0.73 13.73 -5.66
C ILE A 199 1.25 13.29 -7.03
N TYR A 200 0.39 13.32 -8.05
CA TYR A 200 0.70 12.87 -9.42
C TYR A 200 0.12 13.79 -10.49
N PRO A 201 0.76 13.86 -11.68
CA PRO A 201 0.23 14.61 -12.81
C PRO A 201 -0.89 13.86 -13.54
N PHE A 202 -1.91 14.60 -13.96
CA PHE A 202 -2.94 14.20 -14.93
C PHE A 202 -2.92 15.27 -16.03
N GLY A 203 -2.21 14.99 -17.12
CA GLY A 203 -1.89 16.01 -18.11
C GLY A 203 -0.94 17.06 -17.51
N ASP A 204 -1.31 18.34 -17.62
CA ASP A 204 -0.53 19.47 -17.09
C ASP A 204 -0.96 19.87 -15.66
N GLU A 205 -1.93 19.16 -15.08
CA GLU A 205 -2.48 19.41 -13.75
C GLU A 205 -1.96 18.39 -12.74
N PHE A 206 -1.91 18.77 -11.45
CA PHE A 206 -1.41 17.93 -10.37
C PHE A 206 -2.49 17.66 -9.35
N TYR A 207 -2.63 16.40 -8.94
CA TYR A 207 -3.66 15.96 -8.00
C TYR A 207 -3.05 15.24 -6.80
N THR A 208 -3.57 15.51 -5.60
CA THR A 208 -3.22 14.76 -4.38
C THR A 208 -4.16 13.58 -4.18
N PHE A 209 -3.63 12.50 -3.61
CA PHE A 209 -4.35 11.24 -3.45
C PHE A 209 -4.38 10.75 -2.00
N THR A 210 -5.43 9.99 -1.71
CA THR A 210 -5.53 9.02 -0.62
C THR A 210 -6.14 7.74 -1.21
N GLU A 211 -6.62 6.83 -0.36
CA GLU A 211 -7.29 5.58 -0.76
C GLU A 211 -8.81 5.64 -0.58
N ALA A 212 -9.34 6.86 -0.51
CA ALA A 212 -10.75 7.20 -0.64
C ALA A 212 -11.03 7.62 -2.11
N PRO A 213 -12.29 7.82 -2.54
CA PRO A 213 -12.60 8.16 -3.92
C PRO A 213 -12.30 9.63 -4.30
N PHE A 214 -11.68 10.41 -3.40
CA PHE A 214 -11.47 11.84 -3.58
C PHE A 214 -10.02 12.17 -3.93
N ILE A 215 -9.86 13.15 -4.81
CA ILE A 215 -8.58 13.77 -5.17
C ILE A 215 -8.72 15.29 -5.20
N HIS A 216 -7.63 16.03 -4.96
CA HIS A 216 -7.65 17.51 -4.97
C HIS A 216 -6.63 18.04 -5.97
N ARG A 217 -7.06 18.98 -6.81
CA ARG A 217 -6.19 19.66 -7.77
C ARG A 217 -5.37 20.71 -7.04
N ILE A 218 -4.06 20.69 -7.24
CA ILE A 218 -3.09 21.59 -6.61
C ILE A 218 -2.41 22.44 -7.67
N ASN A 219 -2.33 23.75 -7.44
CA ASN A 219 -1.45 24.62 -8.19
C ASN A 219 0.01 24.28 -7.87
N PRO A 220 0.82 23.79 -8.81
CA PRO A 220 2.16 23.30 -8.51
C PRO A 220 3.18 24.43 -8.24
N ARG A 221 2.81 25.70 -8.43
CA ARG A 221 3.64 26.88 -8.12
C ARG A 221 3.30 27.50 -6.77
N THR A 222 2.02 27.66 -6.46
CA THR A 222 1.54 28.33 -5.23
C THR A 222 1.09 27.36 -4.13
N LEU A 223 1.00 26.06 -4.44
CA LEU A 223 0.40 25.02 -3.60
C LEU A 223 -1.07 25.26 -3.22
N ALA A 224 -1.74 26.20 -3.88
CA ALA A 224 -3.17 26.42 -3.66
C ALA A 224 -3.98 25.18 -4.05
N THR A 225 -4.94 24.80 -3.21
CA THR A 225 -5.97 23.81 -3.58
C THR A 225 -7.00 24.49 -4.45
N GLU A 226 -7.12 24.05 -5.70
CA GLU A 226 -7.94 24.72 -6.71
C GLU A 226 -9.24 23.95 -7.01
N ASP A 227 -9.27 22.63 -6.81
CA ASP A 227 -10.46 21.82 -7.08
C ASP A 227 -10.49 20.52 -6.25
N ARG A 228 -11.66 19.88 -6.18
CA ARG A 228 -11.90 18.58 -5.54
C ARG A 228 -12.75 17.72 -6.47
N LEU A 229 -12.24 16.55 -6.85
CA LEU A 229 -12.94 15.59 -7.69
C LEU A 229 -13.28 14.31 -6.91
N CYS A 230 -14.41 13.70 -7.26
CA CYS A 230 -14.81 12.38 -6.80
C CYS A 230 -14.68 11.39 -7.96
N ILE A 231 -13.73 10.47 -7.90
CA ILE A 231 -13.46 9.47 -8.95
C ILE A 231 -14.64 8.51 -9.14
N SER A 232 -15.48 8.33 -8.11
CA SER A 232 -16.73 7.56 -8.23
C SER A 232 -17.65 8.11 -9.32
N ASP A 233 -17.67 9.43 -9.54
CA ASP A 233 -18.55 10.08 -10.52
C ASP A 233 -18.14 9.75 -11.97
N TYR A 234 -16.87 9.41 -12.18
CA TYR A 234 -16.28 9.13 -13.50
C TYR A 234 -16.14 7.63 -13.78
N ALA A 235 -15.75 6.84 -12.78
CA ALA A 235 -15.36 5.44 -12.97
C ALA A 235 -16.21 4.44 -12.15
N GLY A 236 -17.13 4.91 -11.29
CA GLY A 236 -18.00 4.04 -10.50
C GLY A 236 -17.27 3.19 -9.43
N VAL A 237 -16.04 3.55 -9.09
CA VAL A 237 -15.28 2.92 -8.00
C VAL A 237 -15.59 3.57 -6.66
N VAL A 238 -15.54 2.81 -5.57
CA VAL A 238 -15.77 3.30 -4.20
C VAL A 238 -14.48 3.72 -3.50
N ASN A 239 -13.34 3.26 -4.02
CA ASN A 239 -11.99 3.68 -3.64
C ASN A 239 -11.05 3.45 -4.83
N HIS A 240 -9.84 3.99 -4.74
CA HIS A 240 -8.75 3.70 -5.66
C HIS A 240 -7.43 3.74 -4.90
N THR A 241 -6.36 3.20 -5.48
CA THR A 241 -5.05 3.33 -4.87
C THR A 241 -4.54 4.77 -4.99
N SER A 242 -3.56 5.09 -4.15
CA SER A 242 -2.84 6.38 -4.17
C SER A 242 -1.60 6.34 -5.07
N HIS A 243 -1.44 5.29 -5.88
CA HIS A 243 -0.28 5.06 -6.75
C HIS A 243 -0.73 4.75 -8.19
N PRO A 244 -1.28 5.74 -8.90
CA PRO A 244 -1.57 5.58 -10.31
C PRO A 244 -0.28 5.42 -11.13
N HIS A 245 -0.39 4.71 -12.25
CA HIS A 245 0.65 4.63 -13.27
C HIS A 245 0.50 5.75 -14.30
N VAL A 246 1.45 6.69 -14.34
CA VAL A 246 1.51 7.75 -15.36
C VAL A 246 2.40 7.28 -16.51
N MET A 247 1.80 6.94 -17.65
CA MET A 247 2.53 6.44 -18.81
C MET A 247 3.31 7.56 -19.52
N PRO A 248 4.38 7.25 -20.28
CA PRO A 248 5.14 8.27 -21.02
C PRO A 248 4.31 9.07 -22.04
N ASN A 249 3.23 8.47 -22.56
CA ASN A 249 2.29 9.15 -23.45
C ASN A 249 1.28 10.04 -22.71
N GLY A 250 1.37 10.17 -21.37
CA GLY A 250 0.48 10.92 -20.49
C GLY A 250 -0.85 10.23 -20.15
N THR A 251 -1.09 9.00 -20.62
CA THR A 251 -2.23 8.21 -20.15
C THR A 251 -2.00 7.80 -18.70
N VAL A 252 -3.00 7.91 -17.84
CA VAL A 252 -2.91 7.48 -16.46
C VAL A 252 -3.76 6.24 -16.23
N TYR A 253 -3.22 5.23 -15.55
CA TYR A 253 -3.96 4.06 -15.10
C TYR A 253 -4.02 4.03 -13.58
N ASN A 254 -5.16 3.67 -13.01
CA ASN A 254 -5.28 3.44 -11.57
C ASN A 254 -6.09 2.18 -11.27
N LEU A 255 -5.89 1.58 -10.10
CA LEU A 255 -6.66 0.44 -9.62
C LEU A 255 -7.67 0.92 -8.57
N GLY A 256 -8.92 0.48 -8.66
CA GLY A 256 -9.93 0.76 -7.64
C GLY A 256 -10.96 -0.33 -7.51
N MET A 257 -11.67 -0.35 -6.39
CA MET A 257 -12.74 -1.33 -6.15
C MET A 257 -14.08 -0.75 -6.59
N ALA A 258 -14.90 -1.55 -7.28
CA ALA A 258 -16.29 -1.22 -7.54
C ALA A 258 -17.22 -2.29 -6.95
N SER A 259 -18.45 -1.90 -6.64
CA SER A 259 -19.51 -2.83 -6.23
C SER A 259 -20.40 -3.18 -7.42
N THR A 260 -20.54 -4.47 -7.72
CA THR A 260 -21.43 -4.97 -8.77
C THR A 260 -22.53 -5.85 -8.19
N LYS A 261 -23.54 -6.20 -8.99
CA LYS A 261 -24.61 -7.14 -8.58
C LYS A 261 -24.05 -8.51 -8.14
N SER A 262 -22.93 -8.94 -8.70
CA SER A 262 -22.28 -10.23 -8.41
C SER A 262 -21.36 -10.20 -7.18
N GLY A 263 -21.04 -9.01 -6.65
CA GLY A 263 -20.08 -8.78 -5.58
C GLY A 263 -19.07 -7.67 -5.92
N PRO A 264 -18.11 -7.40 -5.02
CA PRO A 264 -17.03 -6.46 -5.29
C PRO A 264 -16.10 -6.99 -6.39
N VAL A 265 -15.56 -6.06 -7.18
CA VAL A 265 -14.58 -6.30 -8.24
C VAL A 265 -13.45 -5.28 -8.13
N TYR A 266 -12.24 -5.67 -8.52
CA TYR A 266 -11.14 -4.74 -8.74
C TYR A 266 -11.14 -4.31 -10.21
N ASN A 267 -11.20 -3.01 -10.45
CA ASN A 267 -11.23 -2.38 -11.76
C ASN A 267 -9.93 -1.63 -12.02
N VAL A 268 -9.31 -1.89 -13.17
CA VAL A 268 -8.28 -1.00 -13.70
C VAL A 268 -8.97 0.09 -14.51
N ILE A 269 -8.74 1.34 -14.13
CA ILE A 269 -9.30 2.55 -14.74
C ILE A 269 -8.23 3.16 -15.63
N CYS A 270 -8.61 3.56 -16.84
CA CYS A 270 -7.78 4.32 -17.77
C CYS A 270 -8.32 5.75 -17.87
N PHE A 271 -7.45 6.72 -17.66
CA PHE A 271 -7.65 8.14 -17.89
C PHE A 271 -6.79 8.52 -19.11
N PRO A 272 -7.36 8.50 -20.33
CA PRO A 272 -6.61 8.80 -21.55
C PRO A 272 -6.15 10.25 -21.54
N ARG A 273 -4.95 10.53 -22.07
CA ARG A 273 -4.46 11.90 -22.24
C ARG A 273 -5.41 12.70 -23.14
N GLY A 274 -5.78 13.90 -22.69
CA GLY A 274 -6.60 14.87 -23.43
C GLY A 274 -7.18 15.93 -22.49
N ASP A 275 -7.91 16.91 -23.03
CA ASP A 275 -8.43 18.04 -22.24
C ASP A 275 -9.51 17.66 -21.21
N SER A 276 -10.06 16.44 -21.29
CA SER A 276 -11.13 15.94 -20.42
C SER A 276 -10.85 14.51 -19.98
N MET A 277 -9.67 14.30 -19.38
CA MET A 277 -9.18 12.96 -19.00
C MET A 277 -10.14 12.21 -18.08
N PHE A 278 -10.82 12.92 -17.17
CA PHE A 278 -11.76 12.33 -16.21
C PHE A 278 -13.09 11.95 -16.87
N GLU A 279 -13.65 12.80 -17.72
CA GLU A 279 -14.87 12.50 -18.49
C GLU A 279 -14.67 11.35 -19.48
N ALA A 280 -13.44 11.22 -19.99
CA ALA A 280 -13.03 10.13 -20.87
C ALA A 280 -12.58 8.87 -20.11
N ALA A 281 -12.64 8.87 -18.77
CA ALA A 281 -12.20 7.74 -17.97
C ALA A 281 -13.05 6.50 -18.25
N ARG A 282 -12.40 5.34 -18.29
CA ARG A 282 -13.08 4.06 -18.54
C ARG A 282 -12.41 2.89 -17.83
N VAL A 283 -13.20 1.92 -17.42
CA VAL A 283 -12.69 0.64 -16.92
C VAL A 283 -12.16 -0.18 -18.09
N VAL A 284 -10.92 -0.66 -17.98
CA VAL A 284 -10.22 -1.42 -19.04
C VAL A 284 -9.96 -2.87 -18.67
N ALA A 285 -10.05 -3.20 -17.38
CA ALA A 285 -10.01 -4.56 -16.87
C ALA A 285 -10.83 -4.65 -15.59
N SER A 286 -11.43 -5.81 -15.34
CA SER A 286 -12.20 -6.08 -14.13
C SER A 286 -12.02 -7.53 -13.70
N ILE A 287 -11.68 -7.75 -12.43
CA ILE A 287 -11.60 -9.09 -11.83
C ILE A 287 -12.44 -9.15 -10.56
N PRO A 288 -13.18 -10.25 -10.31
CA PRO A 288 -13.93 -10.41 -9.08
C PRO A 288 -13.00 -10.58 -7.88
N CYS A 289 -13.35 -9.98 -6.73
CA CYS A 289 -12.61 -10.21 -5.50
C CYS A 289 -12.77 -11.66 -5.03
N ARG A 290 -11.70 -12.27 -4.51
CA ARG A 290 -11.72 -13.64 -3.95
C ARG A 290 -12.76 -13.80 -2.84
N TRP A 291 -12.92 -12.78 -1.99
CA TRP A 291 -13.85 -12.80 -0.86
C TRP A 291 -14.90 -11.70 -0.96
N LYS A 292 -16.14 -12.08 -1.24
CA LYS A 292 -17.26 -11.13 -1.45
C LYS A 292 -17.54 -10.18 -0.29
N LEU A 293 -17.27 -10.60 0.95
CA LEU A 293 -17.50 -9.80 2.17
C LEU A 293 -16.21 -9.25 2.80
N ASN A 294 -15.05 -9.60 2.24
CA ASN A 294 -13.75 -9.18 2.75
C ASN A 294 -12.80 -8.94 1.54
N PRO A 295 -13.11 -7.98 0.65
CA PRO A 295 -12.19 -7.62 -0.43
C PRO A 295 -10.81 -7.26 0.13
N SER A 296 -9.76 -7.61 -0.61
CA SER A 296 -8.39 -7.32 -0.23
C SER A 296 -8.09 -5.83 -0.28
N TYR A 297 -7.24 -5.40 0.65
CA TYR A 297 -6.64 -4.08 0.67
C TYR A 297 -5.60 -3.96 -0.45
N MET A 298 -5.71 -2.92 -1.27
CA MET A 298 -4.84 -2.66 -2.43
C MET A 298 -4.19 -1.29 -2.29
N HIS A 299 -2.86 -1.25 -2.30
CA HIS A 299 -2.07 -0.01 -2.21
C HIS A 299 -1.37 0.35 -3.52
N THR A 300 -0.92 -0.65 -4.27
CA THR A 300 -0.32 -0.50 -5.61
C THR A 300 -0.77 -1.63 -6.52
N PHE A 301 -0.49 -1.50 -7.82
CA PHE A 301 -0.69 -2.56 -8.81
C PHE A 301 0.42 -2.51 -9.85
N GLY A 302 0.56 -3.54 -10.68
CA GLY A 302 1.59 -3.60 -11.71
C GLY A 302 1.04 -3.35 -13.12
N ILE A 303 1.89 -2.76 -13.96
CA ILE A 303 1.68 -2.60 -15.40
C ILE A 303 2.95 -2.93 -16.19
N THR A 304 2.86 -3.85 -17.14
CA THR A 304 3.91 -4.11 -18.15
C THR A 304 3.41 -3.63 -19.51
N GLU A 305 4.17 -3.87 -20.58
CA GLU A 305 3.73 -3.57 -21.95
C GLU A 305 2.38 -4.21 -22.30
N ASN A 306 2.19 -5.48 -21.94
CA ASN A 306 1.03 -6.28 -22.34
C ASN A 306 0.11 -6.68 -21.17
N TYR A 307 0.53 -6.54 -19.91
CA TYR A 307 -0.25 -7.04 -18.76
C TYR A 307 -0.50 -5.99 -17.67
N PHE A 308 -1.68 -6.05 -17.06
CA PHE A 308 -1.91 -5.54 -15.71
C PHE A 308 -1.69 -6.69 -14.72
N ILE A 309 -1.10 -6.38 -13.56
CA ILE A 309 -0.85 -7.35 -12.49
C ILE A 309 -1.51 -6.84 -11.21
N ILE A 310 -2.46 -7.60 -10.69
CA ILE A 310 -3.08 -7.33 -9.38
C ILE A 310 -2.54 -8.38 -8.40
N VAL A 311 -1.85 -7.92 -7.36
CA VAL A 311 -1.32 -8.77 -6.28
C VAL A 311 -2.34 -8.74 -5.12
N GLU A 312 -3.27 -9.70 -5.12
CA GLU A 312 -4.34 -9.82 -4.13
C GLU A 312 -3.80 -10.47 -2.84
N GLN A 313 -3.46 -9.62 -1.88
CA GLN A 313 -2.92 -10.01 -0.57
C GLN A 313 -4.02 -10.39 0.45
N PRO A 314 -3.70 -11.18 1.50
CA PRO A 314 -4.68 -11.64 2.49
C PRO A 314 -4.95 -10.65 3.63
N LEU A 315 -4.57 -9.38 3.48
CA LEU A 315 -5.12 -8.28 4.29
C LEU A 315 -6.38 -7.77 3.61
N THR A 316 -7.51 -7.79 4.32
CA THR A 316 -8.83 -7.48 3.76
C THR A 316 -9.55 -6.39 4.52
N ILE A 317 -10.50 -5.73 3.85
CA ILE A 317 -11.44 -4.79 4.45
C ILE A 317 -12.78 -5.50 4.62
N SER A 318 -13.18 -5.78 5.86
CA SER A 318 -14.41 -6.49 6.14
C SER A 318 -15.63 -5.58 5.97
N ILE A 319 -16.45 -5.85 4.95
CA ILE A 319 -17.69 -5.08 4.68
C ILE A 319 -18.64 -5.15 5.88
N MET A 320 -18.68 -6.30 6.56
CA MET A 320 -19.53 -6.49 7.75
C MET A 320 -19.06 -5.64 8.94
N GLU A 321 -17.75 -5.54 9.17
CA GLU A 321 -17.23 -4.67 10.23
C GLU A 321 -17.35 -3.20 9.84
N TYR A 322 -17.16 -2.85 8.56
CA TYR A 322 -17.39 -1.50 8.05
C TYR A 322 -18.82 -1.02 8.33
N LEU A 323 -19.83 -1.84 8.02
CA LEU A 323 -21.23 -1.51 8.32
C LEU A 323 -21.45 -1.35 9.83
N LYS A 324 -20.87 -2.22 10.67
CA LYS A 324 -20.96 -2.09 12.14
C LYS A 324 -20.24 -0.84 12.65
N ALA A 325 -19.07 -0.52 12.12
CA ALA A 325 -18.26 0.64 12.50
C ALA A 325 -19.01 1.94 12.27
N HIS A 326 -19.76 2.04 11.15
CA HIS A 326 -20.66 3.16 10.88
C HIS A 326 -21.76 3.34 11.94
N PHE A 327 -22.29 2.26 12.51
CA PHE A 327 -23.31 2.34 13.57
C PHE A 327 -22.73 2.49 14.99
N CYS A 328 -21.51 1.98 15.22
CA CYS A 328 -20.86 1.94 16.53
C CYS A 328 -19.75 2.98 16.72
N ASN A 329 -19.53 3.86 15.74
CA ASN A 329 -18.48 4.90 15.74
C ASN A 329 -17.05 4.34 15.89
N HIS A 330 -16.73 3.25 15.21
CA HIS A 330 -15.35 2.72 15.14
C HIS A 330 -14.59 3.31 13.95
N ASN A 331 -13.25 3.35 14.06
CA ASN A 331 -12.35 3.77 12.99
C ASN A 331 -12.28 2.73 11.84
N LEU A 332 -11.73 3.10 10.69
CA LEU A 332 -11.67 2.22 9.52
C LEU A 332 -10.67 1.08 9.69
N SER A 333 -9.58 1.26 10.44
CA SER A 333 -8.57 0.23 10.68
C SER A 333 -9.15 -0.99 11.41
N ALA A 334 -10.19 -0.82 12.25
CA ALA A 334 -10.93 -1.91 12.86
C ALA A 334 -11.61 -2.85 11.84
N CYS A 335 -11.75 -2.42 10.58
CA CYS A 335 -12.31 -3.24 9.50
C CYS A 335 -11.27 -4.17 8.87
N LEU A 336 -9.98 -3.98 9.15
CA LEU A 336 -8.90 -4.78 8.59
C LEU A 336 -8.88 -6.20 9.19
N LYS A 337 -8.81 -7.21 8.33
CA LYS A 337 -8.68 -8.62 8.71
C LYS A 337 -7.57 -9.29 7.92
N TRP A 338 -6.60 -9.83 8.65
CA TRP A 338 -5.50 -10.62 8.11
C TRP A 338 -5.86 -12.11 8.11
N PHE A 339 -5.63 -12.78 6.99
CA PHE A 339 -5.78 -14.24 6.85
C PHE A 339 -4.39 -14.87 6.64
N ASP A 340 -3.67 -15.10 7.74
CA ASP A 340 -2.31 -15.64 7.80
C ASP A 340 -2.09 -16.95 7.02
N ASN A 341 -3.11 -17.81 6.97
CA ASN A 341 -3.08 -19.10 6.27
C ASN A 341 -3.60 -19.05 4.83
N LYS A 342 -3.63 -17.86 4.20
CA LYS A 342 -4.11 -17.70 2.82
C LYS A 342 -3.00 -17.19 1.91
N PRO A 343 -2.81 -17.80 0.72
CA PRO A 343 -1.80 -17.35 -0.22
C PRO A 343 -2.11 -15.96 -0.76
N VAL A 344 -1.05 -15.24 -1.13
CA VAL A 344 -1.15 -14.08 -2.03
C VAL A 344 -1.37 -14.60 -3.45
N LEU A 345 -2.27 -13.93 -4.19
CA LEU A 345 -2.58 -14.28 -5.59
C LEU A 345 -2.08 -13.19 -6.53
N PHE A 346 -1.37 -13.59 -7.59
CA PHE A 346 -0.92 -12.68 -8.64
C PHE A 346 -1.79 -12.88 -9.88
N HIS A 347 -2.75 -11.98 -10.09
CA HIS A 347 -3.63 -12.00 -11.25
C HIS A 347 -2.98 -11.27 -12.42
N VAL A 348 -2.69 -12.00 -13.49
CA VAL A 348 -2.15 -11.44 -14.73
C VAL A 348 -3.29 -11.26 -15.72
N ILE A 349 -3.52 -10.02 -16.13
CA ILE A 349 -4.64 -9.60 -16.97
C ILE A 349 -4.08 -9.01 -18.26
N ASP A 350 -4.53 -9.49 -19.41
CA ASP A 350 -4.13 -8.95 -20.70
C ASP A 350 -4.65 -7.51 -20.88
N ARG A 351 -3.76 -6.56 -21.20
CA ARG A 351 -4.10 -5.12 -21.30
C ARG A 351 -4.97 -4.79 -22.50
N ASN A 352 -4.87 -5.57 -23.57
CA ASN A 352 -5.58 -5.32 -24.82
C ASN A 352 -7.05 -5.77 -24.71
N THR A 353 -7.26 -6.93 -24.11
CA THR A 353 -8.58 -7.58 -24.00
C THR A 353 -9.26 -7.33 -22.66
N GLY A 354 -8.51 -6.95 -21.62
CA GLY A 354 -8.98 -6.82 -20.25
C GLY A 354 -9.29 -8.16 -19.56
N GLN A 355 -8.91 -9.29 -20.17
CA GLN A 355 -9.24 -10.63 -19.68
C GLN A 355 -8.17 -11.19 -18.77
N LEU A 356 -8.61 -11.88 -17.70
CA LEU A 356 -7.71 -12.63 -16.83
C LEU A 356 -7.04 -13.75 -17.62
N ARG A 357 -5.71 -13.69 -17.71
CA ARG A 357 -4.91 -14.66 -18.43
C ARG A 357 -4.55 -15.84 -17.54
N CYS A 358 -4.03 -15.57 -16.34
CA CYS A 358 -3.69 -16.60 -15.35
C CYS A 358 -3.54 -16.00 -13.95
N THR A 359 -3.55 -16.86 -12.95
CA THR A 359 -3.27 -16.52 -11.55
C THR A 359 -2.14 -17.39 -11.03
N PHE A 360 -1.18 -16.79 -10.33
CA PHE A 360 -0.12 -17.48 -9.60
C PHE A 360 -0.37 -17.37 -8.09
N HIS A 361 0.16 -18.33 -7.34
CA HIS A 361 0.05 -18.40 -5.88
C HIS A 361 1.43 -18.26 -5.26
N SER A 362 1.55 -17.56 -4.15
CA SER A 362 2.76 -17.58 -3.31
C SER A 362 2.41 -17.84 -1.86
N GLU A 363 3.44 -17.94 -1.02
CA GLU A 363 3.29 -17.84 0.43
C GLU A 363 2.63 -16.51 0.82
N THR A 364 2.07 -16.50 2.02
CA THR A 364 1.42 -15.34 2.63
C THR A 364 2.47 -14.24 2.89
N PHE A 365 2.23 -13.03 2.40
CA PHE A 365 2.98 -11.82 2.75
C PHE A 365 2.09 -10.58 2.63
N PHE A 366 2.51 -9.49 3.25
CA PHE A 366 1.88 -8.17 3.11
C PHE A 366 2.79 -7.25 2.29
N TYR A 367 2.22 -6.33 1.51
CA TYR A 367 2.99 -5.31 0.80
C TYR A 367 2.21 -4.00 0.68
N LEU A 368 2.97 -2.93 0.54
CA LEU A 368 2.47 -1.64 0.07
C LEU A 368 2.94 -1.39 -1.36
N HIS A 369 4.26 -1.40 -1.59
CA HIS A 369 4.82 -0.91 -2.85
C HIS A 369 5.41 -2.01 -3.74
N ILE A 370 4.95 -2.04 -4.98
CA ILE A 370 5.65 -2.70 -6.09
C ILE A 370 6.76 -1.75 -6.55
N ILE A 371 7.98 -2.28 -6.72
CA ILE A 371 9.17 -1.55 -7.17
C ILE A 371 9.10 -1.33 -8.68
N ASN A 372 9.01 -2.43 -9.44
CA ASN A 372 8.77 -2.43 -10.89
C ASN A 372 8.31 -3.82 -11.34
N GLN A 373 7.82 -3.89 -12.56
CA GLN A 373 7.40 -5.13 -13.22
C GLN A 373 7.72 -5.04 -14.70
N TYR A 374 8.07 -6.16 -15.34
CA TYR A 374 8.36 -6.19 -16.77
C TYR A 374 8.23 -7.59 -17.36
N GLU A 375 8.17 -7.66 -18.68
CA GLU A 375 8.17 -8.91 -19.43
C GLU A 375 9.58 -9.25 -19.93
N GLN A 376 9.96 -10.51 -19.80
CA GLN A 376 11.23 -11.03 -20.31
C GLN A 376 11.11 -12.54 -20.59
N ASP A 377 11.50 -12.96 -21.80
CA ASP A 377 11.64 -14.37 -22.20
C ASP A 377 10.43 -15.25 -21.80
N ASP A 378 9.20 -14.83 -22.12
CA ASP A 378 7.93 -15.47 -21.72
C ASP A 378 7.66 -15.53 -20.19
N HIS A 379 8.29 -14.65 -19.41
CA HIS A 379 8.01 -14.47 -17.99
C HIS A 379 7.59 -13.03 -17.72
N ILE A 380 6.84 -12.83 -16.63
CA ILE A 380 6.73 -11.52 -15.98
C ILE A 380 7.65 -11.54 -14.77
N VAL A 381 8.53 -10.55 -14.67
CA VAL A 381 9.34 -10.28 -13.47
C VAL A 381 8.62 -9.18 -12.70
N ILE A 382 8.45 -9.35 -11.38
CA ILE A 382 7.85 -8.34 -10.50
C ILE A 382 8.63 -8.25 -9.20
N ASP A 383 9.04 -7.02 -8.87
CA ASP A 383 9.85 -6.70 -7.70
C ASP A 383 8.97 -5.94 -6.69
N ILE A 384 8.95 -6.35 -5.42
CA ILE A 384 8.01 -5.86 -4.40
C ILE A 384 8.74 -5.66 -3.07
N CYS A 385 8.42 -4.58 -2.36
CA CYS A 385 8.79 -4.41 -0.95
C CYS A 385 7.81 -5.20 -0.07
N CYS A 386 8.24 -6.38 0.38
CA CYS A 386 7.40 -7.32 1.12
C CYS A 386 7.63 -7.25 2.62
N TYR A 387 6.57 -7.43 3.37
CA TYR A 387 6.51 -7.58 4.82
C TYR A 387 6.02 -8.99 5.16
N LYS A 388 6.42 -9.49 6.32
CA LYS A 388 5.92 -10.77 6.84
C LYS A 388 4.40 -10.75 6.99
N ASP A 389 3.88 -9.67 7.57
CA ASP A 389 2.49 -9.50 7.93
C ASP A 389 2.17 -7.97 8.00
N PRO A 390 0.93 -7.56 8.27
CA PRO A 390 0.56 -6.15 8.24
C PRO A 390 0.83 -5.42 9.56
N GLU A 391 1.62 -5.96 10.49
CA GLU A 391 1.91 -5.30 11.79
C GLU A 391 2.66 -3.97 11.64
N MET A 392 3.33 -3.75 10.50
CA MET A 392 3.87 -2.43 10.13
C MET A 392 2.81 -1.32 10.18
N ILE A 393 1.54 -1.61 9.85
CA ILE A 393 0.42 -0.66 9.99
C ILE A 393 0.24 -0.26 11.46
N ASN A 394 0.32 -1.22 12.39
CA ASN A 394 0.19 -0.94 13.82
C ASN A 394 1.36 -0.13 14.38
N CYS A 395 2.54 -0.25 13.76
CA CYS A 395 3.72 0.53 14.10
C CYS A 395 3.57 2.03 13.75
N MET A 396 2.67 2.37 12.82
CA MET A 396 2.39 3.75 12.38
C MET A 396 1.30 4.47 13.21
N TYR A 397 0.81 3.86 14.29
CA TYR A 397 0.10 4.61 15.33
C TYR A 397 1.05 5.57 16.06
N LEU A 398 0.58 6.78 16.38
CA LEU A 398 1.39 7.80 17.05
C LEU A 398 1.89 7.31 18.42
N GLU A 399 1.06 6.56 19.15
CA GLU A 399 1.46 5.92 20.42
C GLU A 399 2.59 4.89 20.21
N SER A 400 2.51 4.07 19.15
CA SER A 400 3.55 3.09 18.82
C SER A 400 4.88 3.77 18.48
N MET A 401 4.85 4.84 17.67
CA MET A 401 6.05 5.61 17.33
C MET A 401 6.66 6.32 18.54
N THR A 402 5.82 6.89 19.42
CA THR A 402 6.25 7.53 20.66
C THR A 402 6.95 6.54 21.59
N ASN A 403 6.42 5.31 21.67
CA ASN A 403 6.92 4.27 22.56
C ASN A 403 7.91 3.30 21.91
N MET A 404 8.40 3.57 20.69
CA MET A 404 9.22 2.60 19.94
C MET A 404 10.45 2.15 20.73
N GLN A 405 11.04 3.07 21.50
CA GLN A 405 12.27 2.83 22.27
C GLN A 405 12.10 1.82 23.41
N SER A 406 10.85 1.48 23.75
CA SER A 406 10.51 0.50 24.78
C SER A 406 10.05 -0.85 24.21
N ASN A 407 9.97 -0.97 22.87
CA ASN A 407 9.49 -2.18 22.21
C ASN A 407 10.63 -2.84 21.41
N PRO A 408 11.26 -3.90 21.92
CA PRO A 408 12.39 -4.55 21.24
C PRO A 408 12.01 -5.20 19.89
N ASN A 409 10.71 -5.42 19.63
CA ASN A 409 10.23 -6.07 18.42
C ASN A 409 9.85 -5.08 17.30
N TYR A 410 9.91 -3.76 17.54
CA TYR A 410 9.46 -2.76 16.57
C TYR A 410 10.16 -2.91 15.21
N ALA A 411 11.47 -3.14 15.20
CA ALA A 411 12.24 -3.33 13.97
C ALA A 411 11.75 -4.52 13.16
N ALA A 412 11.58 -5.69 13.77
CA ALA A 412 11.07 -6.88 13.11
C ALA A 412 9.66 -6.69 12.51
N LEU A 413 8.80 -5.93 13.19
CA LEU A 413 7.43 -5.63 12.75
C LEU A 413 7.37 -4.59 11.62
N PHE A 414 8.34 -3.67 11.55
CA PHE A 414 8.36 -2.56 10.60
C PHE A 414 9.24 -2.82 9.36
N ARG A 415 10.01 -3.91 9.38
CA ARG A 415 11.01 -4.21 8.36
C ARG A 415 10.38 -4.82 7.10
N SER A 416 10.65 -4.18 5.97
CA SER A 416 10.37 -4.71 4.64
C SER A 416 11.61 -5.37 4.03
N ARG A 417 11.42 -6.19 2.99
CA ARG A 417 12.51 -6.72 2.15
C ARG A 417 12.14 -6.63 0.66
N PRO A 418 13.06 -6.19 -0.22
CA PRO A 418 12.81 -6.16 -1.66
C PRO A 418 12.96 -7.55 -2.26
N LEU A 419 11.86 -8.12 -2.75
CA LEU A 419 11.78 -9.48 -3.29
C LEU A 419 11.38 -9.47 -4.76
N ARG A 420 11.99 -10.35 -5.55
CA ARG A 420 11.67 -10.57 -6.97
C ARG A 420 10.93 -11.88 -7.15
N PHE A 421 9.75 -11.79 -7.74
CA PHE A 421 8.98 -12.94 -8.21
C PHE A 421 9.08 -13.04 -9.72
N VAL A 422 9.09 -14.27 -10.24
CA VAL A 422 9.12 -14.54 -11.68
C VAL A 422 7.96 -15.47 -12.05
N LEU A 423 7.10 -15.00 -12.93
CA LEU A 423 5.81 -15.58 -13.28
C LEU A 423 5.89 -16.15 -14.70
N PRO A 424 6.05 -17.47 -14.87
CA PRO A 424 6.16 -18.09 -16.20
C PRO A 424 4.83 -18.04 -16.93
N LEU A 425 4.79 -17.39 -18.10
CA LEU A 425 3.58 -17.30 -18.89
C LEU A 425 3.29 -18.62 -19.60
N ARG A 426 4.27 -19.29 -20.20
CA ARG A 426 4.00 -20.58 -20.87
C ARG A 426 3.75 -21.69 -19.84
N ARG A 427 2.61 -22.38 -19.99
CA ARG A 427 2.39 -23.68 -19.33
C ARG A 427 2.92 -24.74 -20.28
N ASN A 428 3.96 -25.47 -19.88
CA ASN A 428 4.34 -26.68 -20.63
C ASN A 428 3.18 -27.66 -20.48
N SER A 429 2.34 -27.79 -21.51
CA SER A 429 1.50 -28.95 -21.66
C SER A 429 2.43 -30.12 -21.93
N VAL A 430 2.90 -30.79 -20.87
CA VAL A 430 3.42 -32.14 -21.04
C VAL A 430 2.22 -32.96 -21.46
N SER A 431 2.06 -33.14 -22.77
CA SER A 431 1.12 -34.10 -23.32
C SER A 431 1.49 -35.45 -22.74
N LEU A 432 0.70 -35.94 -21.79
CA LEU A 432 0.70 -37.36 -21.44
C LEU A 432 0.29 -38.10 -22.70
N SER A 433 1.28 -38.52 -23.47
CA SER A 433 1.09 -39.33 -24.65
C SER A 433 0.40 -40.64 -24.25
N SER A 434 -0.77 -40.82 -24.84
CA SER A 434 -1.64 -41.99 -24.88
C SER A 434 -0.99 -43.36 -24.66
N ARG A 435 -1.35 -44.02 -23.55
CA ARG A 435 -1.57 -45.47 -23.37
C ARG A 435 -2.61 -45.56 -22.24
N ASP A 436 -3.77 -46.18 -22.30
CA ASP A 436 -4.31 -47.27 -23.08
C ASP A 436 -5.83 -47.09 -23.21
N SER A 437 -6.35 -47.26 -24.43
CA SER A 437 -7.78 -47.39 -24.68
C SER A 437 -8.25 -48.79 -24.30
N LYS A 438 -9.11 -48.92 -23.28
CA LYS A 438 -10.05 -50.04 -23.19
C LYS A 438 -11.46 -49.56 -22.85
N GLN A 439 -12.30 -49.73 -23.87
CA GLN A 439 -13.76 -49.69 -23.85
C GLN A 439 -14.36 -50.34 -22.60
N LYS A 440 -15.43 -49.73 -22.06
CA LYS A 440 -16.63 -50.48 -21.67
C LYS A 440 -17.90 -49.64 -21.81
N LYS A 441 -18.89 -50.28 -22.41
CA LYS A 441 -20.20 -49.78 -22.85
C LYS A 441 -21.16 -49.52 -21.69
N SER A 442 -22.05 -48.54 -21.92
CA SER A 442 -23.50 -48.51 -21.63
C SER A 442 -24.02 -49.15 -20.33
N ASN A 443 -24.71 -48.35 -19.50
CA ASN A 443 -26.16 -48.53 -19.33
C ASN A 443 -26.85 -47.33 -18.67
N ASN A 444 -27.92 -46.88 -19.32
CA ASN A 444 -28.96 -46.00 -18.81
C ASN A 444 -29.68 -46.62 -17.60
N ARG A 445 -30.01 -45.80 -16.60
CA ARG A 445 -31.25 -45.94 -15.83
C ARG A 445 -31.71 -44.62 -15.22
N GLN A 446 -32.96 -44.29 -15.51
CA GLN A 446 -33.74 -43.12 -15.11
C GLN A 446 -34.08 -43.08 -13.60
N ASN A 447 -34.20 -41.83 -13.12
CA ASN A 447 -35.14 -41.27 -12.14
C ASN A 447 -35.57 -42.07 -10.90
N ARG A 448 -35.35 -41.46 -9.72
CA ARG A 448 -36.38 -41.41 -8.67
C ARG A 448 -36.21 -40.23 -7.72
N LEU A 449 -37.26 -39.39 -7.65
CA LEU A 449 -37.54 -38.39 -6.61
C LEU A 449 -38.08 -39.09 -5.35
N ILE A 450 -37.57 -38.75 -4.15
CA ILE A 450 -38.24 -38.90 -2.83
C ILE A 450 -37.72 -37.75 -1.94
N ARG A 451 -38.51 -36.69 -1.73
CA ARG A 451 -39.28 -36.33 -0.52
C ARG A 451 -38.49 -36.20 0.80
N SER A 452 -38.38 -34.95 1.27
CA SER A 452 -38.80 -34.46 2.60
C SER A 452 -38.55 -35.38 3.80
N LEU A 453 -37.62 -34.98 4.67
CA LEU A 453 -37.63 -35.35 6.09
C LEU A 453 -37.35 -34.14 6.99
N THR A 454 -38.15 -34.12 8.05
CA THR A 454 -38.49 -33.06 8.97
C THR A 454 -37.40 -32.79 9.99
N LEU A 455 -37.27 -31.51 10.40
CA LEU A 455 -36.51 -31.09 11.59
C LEU A 455 -37.17 -31.62 12.87
N MET A 456 -36.40 -32.27 13.74
CA MET A 456 -36.57 -32.17 15.19
C MET A 456 -35.28 -32.55 15.95
N ASN A 457 -34.81 -31.58 16.73
CA ASN A 457 -34.13 -31.66 18.03
C ASN A 457 -32.94 -32.61 18.21
N ILE A 458 -31.73 -32.04 18.14
CA ILE A 458 -30.67 -32.35 19.11
C ILE A 458 -30.16 -31.04 19.70
N THR A 459 -30.59 -30.77 20.93
CA THR A 459 -29.93 -29.87 21.87
C THR A 459 -28.61 -30.49 22.31
N THR A 460 -27.49 -29.94 21.87
CA THR A 460 -26.18 -30.14 22.51
C THR A 460 -25.54 -28.79 22.76
N ARG A 461 -25.13 -28.60 24.02
CA ARG A 461 -24.50 -27.40 24.56
C ARG A 461 -23.27 -27.03 23.72
N LEU A 462 -23.32 -25.88 23.04
CA LEU A 462 -22.14 -25.23 22.50
C LEU A 462 -21.29 -24.72 23.66
N GLN A 463 -20.29 -25.51 24.05
CA GLN A 463 -19.13 -24.96 24.76
C GLN A 463 -18.51 -23.89 23.86
N GLN A 464 -18.36 -22.70 24.40
CA GLN A 464 -17.61 -21.61 23.79
C GLN A 464 -16.19 -22.11 23.45
N PRO A 465 -15.70 -21.96 22.22
CA PRO A 465 -14.27 -22.06 22.00
C PRO A 465 -13.64 -20.85 22.69
N ARG A 466 -13.02 -21.08 23.86
CA ARG A 466 -12.02 -20.17 24.40
C ARG A 466 -10.93 -20.07 23.34
N LEU A 467 -10.63 -18.84 22.90
CA LEU A 467 -9.45 -18.53 22.12
C LEU A 467 -8.24 -19.08 22.88
N LYS A 468 -7.66 -20.19 22.39
CA LYS A 468 -6.28 -20.53 22.74
C LYS A 468 -5.43 -19.42 22.15
N GLN A 469 -4.69 -18.72 23.00
CA GLN A 469 -3.51 -17.97 22.58
C GLN A 469 -2.60 -18.99 21.90
N SER A 470 -2.45 -18.93 20.57
CA SER A 470 -1.41 -19.69 19.91
C SER A 470 -0.10 -19.01 20.28
N GLU A 471 0.67 -19.65 21.13
CA GLU A 471 2.06 -19.32 21.37
C GLU A 471 2.81 -19.47 20.05
N SER A 472 3.22 -18.36 19.44
CA SER A 472 4.18 -18.42 18.35
C SER A 472 5.57 -18.67 18.94
N GLN A 473 6.26 -19.70 18.44
CA GLN A 473 7.72 -19.79 18.53
C GLN A 473 8.21 -19.42 17.14
N TYR A 474 8.99 -18.34 16.98
CA TYR A 474 9.52 -17.97 15.66
C TYR A 474 10.99 -17.60 15.68
N ALA A 475 11.71 -18.24 14.75
CA ALA A 475 12.95 -17.78 14.20
C ALA A 475 12.73 -16.62 13.21
N ASP A 476 13.77 -15.79 13.15
CA ASP A 476 14.17 -14.71 12.23
C ASP A 476 13.67 -14.83 10.76
N ILE A 477 13.67 -13.70 10.02
CA ILE A 477 13.08 -13.36 8.68
C ILE A 477 13.45 -14.24 7.46
N THR A 478 13.79 -15.49 7.71
CA THR A 478 13.79 -16.68 6.83
C THR A 478 12.42 -17.10 6.27
N PHE A 479 11.34 -16.40 6.61
CA PHE A 479 9.99 -16.98 6.55
C PHE A 479 9.41 -17.19 5.15
N LEU A 480 9.83 -16.40 4.14
CA LEU A 480 9.61 -16.82 2.75
C LEU A 480 10.75 -17.77 2.38
N ALA A 481 10.43 -18.96 1.87
CA ALA A 481 11.45 -19.91 1.45
C ALA A 481 12.26 -19.32 0.28
N THR A 482 13.33 -18.59 0.61
CA THR A 482 14.27 -18.00 -0.34
C THR A 482 15.48 -18.92 -0.50
N ASN A 483 16.09 -18.93 -1.69
CA ASN A 483 17.17 -19.86 -2.03
C ASN A 483 18.52 -19.60 -1.33
N ASN A 484 18.60 -18.70 -0.35
CA ASN A 484 19.85 -18.30 0.32
C ASN A 484 20.18 -19.07 1.61
N LYS A 485 19.28 -19.90 2.17
CA LYS A 485 19.51 -20.60 3.46
C LYS A 485 19.68 -22.11 3.32
N LEU A 486 20.81 -22.55 2.75
CA LEU A 486 21.24 -23.97 2.80
C LEU A 486 22.43 -24.24 3.74
N ASN A 487 22.87 -23.27 4.56
CA ASN A 487 24.01 -23.45 5.47
C ASN A 487 23.70 -23.00 6.91
N TYR A 488 22.74 -23.64 7.59
CA TYR A 488 22.75 -23.67 9.06
C TYR A 488 22.50 -25.09 9.57
N SER A 489 23.37 -25.49 10.50
CA SER A 489 23.59 -26.84 10.99
C SER A 489 22.35 -27.49 11.63
N LEU A 490 22.16 -28.76 11.29
CA LEU A 490 21.30 -29.74 11.97
C LEU A 490 21.64 -29.82 13.46
N THR A 491 20.81 -29.25 14.34
CA THR A 491 20.58 -29.75 15.71
C THR A 491 19.36 -29.04 16.30
N HIS A 492 18.18 -29.66 16.20
CA HIS A 492 17.13 -29.75 17.22
C HIS A 492 15.88 -30.35 16.56
N ALA A 493 15.76 -31.67 16.67
CA ALA A 493 14.55 -32.40 16.33
C ALA A 493 13.53 -32.28 17.48
N ASP A 494 12.26 -32.46 17.13
CA ASP A 494 11.14 -32.92 17.99
C ASP A 494 9.96 -31.95 18.24
N ALA A 495 9.76 -30.89 17.45
CA ALA A 495 8.50 -30.11 17.50
C ALA A 495 7.98 -29.52 16.17
N ASP A 496 8.77 -29.56 15.09
CA ASP A 496 8.45 -28.86 13.83
C ASP A 496 7.66 -29.70 12.80
N ASP A 497 7.57 -31.02 12.97
CA ASP A 497 7.04 -31.92 11.94
C ASP A 497 5.53 -31.72 11.66
N GLU A 498 4.69 -31.38 12.64
CA GLU A 498 3.22 -31.31 12.44
C GLU A 498 2.76 -30.04 11.69
N ALA A 499 3.45 -28.90 11.87
CA ALA A 499 3.14 -27.66 11.16
C ALA A 499 3.68 -27.68 9.73
N GLU A 500 4.86 -28.29 9.55
CA GLU A 500 5.46 -28.51 8.24
C GLU A 500 4.67 -29.55 7.43
N GLU A 501 4.13 -30.62 8.04
CA GLU A 501 3.23 -31.59 7.40
C GLU A 501 1.88 -30.99 6.94
N ALA A 502 1.31 -30.03 7.68
CA ALA A 502 0.05 -29.39 7.30
C ALA A 502 0.24 -28.39 6.12
N TYR A 503 1.37 -27.67 6.08
CA TYR A 503 1.70 -26.72 5.01
C TYR A 503 2.18 -27.41 3.73
N THR A 504 2.92 -28.53 3.86
CA THR A 504 3.37 -29.36 2.72
C THR A 504 2.23 -30.14 2.05
N ASN A 505 1.13 -30.41 2.76
CA ASN A 505 -0.01 -31.12 2.19
C ASN A 505 -0.88 -30.28 1.22
N GLU A 506 -0.92 -28.95 1.31
CA GLU A 506 -1.68 -28.09 0.36
C GLU A 506 -0.94 -27.86 -0.97
N TYR A 507 0.38 -28.03 -0.98
CA TYR A 507 1.26 -27.77 -2.14
C TYR A 507 1.99 -29.04 -2.61
N LYS A 508 1.27 -30.16 -2.77
CA LYS A 508 1.84 -31.34 -3.44
C LYS A 508 2.24 -30.98 -4.87
N VAL A 509 3.55 -30.92 -5.09
CA VAL A 509 4.19 -30.59 -6.36
C VAL A 509 4.14 -31.82 -7.27
N ASP A 510 3.46 -31.72 -8.42
CA ASP A 510 3.34 -32.81 -9.40
C ASP A 510 4.62 -32.99 -10.22
N SER A 511 5.36 -31.90 -10.42
CA SER A 511 6.64 -31.91 -11.11
C SER A 511 7.60 -30.97 -10.39
N PRO A 512 8.75 -31.46 -9.86
CA PRO A 512 9.74 -30.60 -9.21
C PRO A 512 10.48 -29.69 -10.20
N MET A 513 10.10 -29.70 -11.49
CA MET A 513 10.70 -28.86 -12.51
C MET A 513 10.39 -27.39 -12.22
N ASN A 514 11.45 -26.61 -12.00
CA ASN A 514 11.34 -25.16 -11.93
C ASN A 514 10.95 -24.61 -13.31
N LEU A 515 9.81 -23.92 -13.37
CA LEU A 515 9.28 -23.29 -14.58
C LEU A 515 9.98 -21.96 -14.90
N VAL A 516 10.75 -21.39 -13.97
CA VAL A 516 11.57 -20.19 -14.21
C VAL A 516 12.82 -20.58 -14.99
N THR A 517 12.94 -20.07 -16.22
CA THR A 517 14.10 -20.34 -17.10
C THR A 517 15.07 -19.17 -17.25
N LEU A 518 14.82 -18.05 -16.55
CA LEU A 518 15.68 -16.87 -16.58
C LEU A 518 17.03 -17.17 -15.92
N LYS A 519 18.13 -17.06 -16.68
CA LYS A 519 19.49 -17.42 -16.21
C LYS A 519 19.99 -16.61 -15.01
N ASN A 520 19.55 -15.37 -14.88
CA ASN A 520 20.02 -14.42 -13.86
C ASN A 520 19.02 -14.23 -12.71
N SER A 521 18.12 -15.18 -12.49
CA SER A 521 17.20 -15.17 -11.36
C SER A 521 17.22 -16.49 -10.62
N ARG A 522 17.20 -16.40 -9.30
CA ARG A 522 17.02 -17.52 -8.39
C ARG A 522 15.57 -17.68 -7.96
N ALA A 523 14.64 -16.88 -8.48
CA ALA A 523 13.22 -17.11 -8.24
C ALA A 523 12.79 -18.47 -8.82
N GLN A 524 11.76 -19.06 -8.25
CA GLN A 524 11.28 -20.37 -8.67
C GLN A 524 9.78 -20.35 -8.90
N ALA A 525 9.32 -21.25 -9.76
CA ALA A 525 7.90 -21.49 -9.99
C ALA A 525 7.67 -22.98 -10.22
N PHE A 526 6.68 -23.55 -9.53
CA PHE A 526 6.37 -24.99 -9.59
C PHE A 526 4.91 -25.21 -9.92
N GLN A 527 4.62 -26.18 -10.78
CA GLN A 527 3.25 -26.62 -11.04
C GLN A 527 2.80 -27.57 -9.93
N LEU A 528 1.67 -27.25 -9.30
CA LEU A 528 1.01 -28.07 -8.29
C LEU A 528 0.12 -29.13 -8.95
N SER A 529 -0.28 -30.12 -8.15
CA SER A 529 -1.14 -31.23 -8.59
C SER A 529 -2.52 -30.86 -9.13
N ASP A 530 -3.01 -29.67 -8.80
CA ASP A 530 -4.27 -29.13 -9.31
C ASP A 530 -4.07 -28.11 -10.45
N ASN A 531 -2.89 -28.11 -11.08
CA ASN A 531 -2.48 -27.21 -12.17
C ASN A 531 -2.32 -25.73 -11.78
N ARG A 532 -2.44 -25.37 -10.50
CA ARG A 532 -1.98 -24.04 -10.04
C ARG A 532 -0.47 -23.94 -10.15
N VAL A 533 0.04 -22.71 -10.26
CA VAL A 533 1.49 -22.45 -10.24
C VAL A 533 1.83 -21.71 -8.95
N PHE A 534 2.73 -22.30 -8.17
CA PHE A 534 3.26 -21.72 -6.96
C PHE A 534 4.61 -21.06 -7.22
N ILE A 535 4.77 -19.80 -6.85
CA ILE A 535 5.97 -19.00 -7.09
C ILE A 535 6.70 -18.71 -5.77
N LYS A 536 8.03 -18.81 -5.80
CA LYS A 536 8.93 -18.47 -4.69
C LYS A 536 9.85 -17.33 -5.12
N PRO A 537 9.98 -16.26 -4.31
CA PRO A 537 10.79 -15.12 -4.69
C PRO A 537 12.29 -15.35 -4.49
N GLU A 538 13.10 -14.49 -5.09
CA GLU A 538 14.48 -14.26 -4.66
C GLU A 538 14.64 -12.91 -3.97
N LEU A 539 15.58 -12.82 -3.04
CA LEU A 539 15.94 -11.57 -2.37
C LEU A 539 16.82 -10.69 -3.28
N LEU A 540 16.50 -9.39 -3.36
CA LEU A 540 17.25 -8.41 -4.15
C LEU A 540 18.34 -7.69 -3.35
N CYS A 541 18.08 -7.44 -2.07
CA CYS A 541 18.97 -6.72 -1.16
C CYS A 541 18.68 -7.14 0.28
N GLU A 542 19.72 -7.31 1.10
CA GLU A 542 19.58 -7.61 2.53
C GLU A 542 19.05 -6.42 3.34
N MET A 543 19.24 -5.19 2.85
CA MET A 543 18.69 -4.00 3.50
C MET A 543 17.18 -3.91 3.31
N GLY A 544 16.49 -3.46 4.35
CA GLY A 544 15.08 -3.13 4.26
C GLY A 544 14.88 -1.91 3.38
N CYS A 545 13.91 -1.96 2.48
CA CYS A 545 13.71 -0.95 1.46
C CYS A 545 12.25 -0.58 1.36
N GLU A 546 11.92 0.70 1.48
CA GLU A 546 10.57 1.18 1.20
C GLU A 546 10.54 2.48 0.38
N THR A 547 9.33 2.85 -0.07
CA THR A 547 9.04 3.96 -0.97
C THR A 547 9.95 3.88 -2.21
N PRO A 548 9.95 2.75 -2.94
CA PRO A 548 10.87 2.51 -4.03
C PRO A 548 10.58 3.41 -5.23
N ARG A 549 11.64 3.85 -5.90
CA ARG A 549 11.61 4.67 -7.11
C ARG A 549 12.61 4.14 -8.12
N ILE A 550 12.29 4.30 -9.39
CA ILE A 550 13.14 3.92 -10.52
C ILE A 550 13.28 5.10 -11.49
N HIS A 551 14.04 4.92 -12.56
CA HIS A 551 13.96 5.79 -13.73
C HIS A 551 12.63 5.56 -14.48
N TYR A 552 11.55 6.06 -13.87
CA TYR A 552 10.18 5.70 -14.18
C TYR A 552 9.77 5.97 -15.64
N GLU A 553 10.13 7.13 -16.17
CA GLU A 553 9.75 7.56 -17.53
C GLU A 553 10.21 6.59 -18.63
N ASN A 554 11.39 5.99 -18.46
CA ASN A 554 11.96 5.11 -19.49
C ASN A 554 11.81 3.63 -19.17
N PHE A 555 11.74 3.27 -17.88
CA PHE A 555 11.87 1.88 -17.40
C PHE A 555 10.64 1.32 -16.68
N LEU A 556 9.56 2.10 -16.49
CA LEU A 556 8.28 1.53 -16.04
C LEU A 556 7.83 0.42 -17.00
N GLY A 557 7.53 -0.76 -16.46
CA GLY A 557 7.01 -1.85 -17.29
C GLY A 557 8.06 -2.57 -18.13
N LYS A 558 9.35 -2.20 -18.01
CA LYS A 558 10.46 -2.67 -18.86
C LYS A 558 11.63 -3.22 -18.02
N PRO A 559 12.46 -4.10 -18.60
CA PRO A 559 13.68 -4.55 -17.93
C PRO A 559 14.53 -3.38 -17.46
N TYR A 560 14.96 -3.42 -16.20
CA TYR A 560 15.65 -2.33 -15.51
C TYR A 560 16.73 -2.89 -14.58
N ARG A 561 17.64 -2.02 -14.12
CA ARG A 561 18.78 -2.39 -13.29
C ARG A 561 18.77 -1.73 -11.91
N TYR A 562 18.25 -0.52 -11.78
CA TYR A 562 18.39 0.25 -10.55
C TYR A 562 17.04 0.69 -9.98
N PHE A 563 16.87 0.47 -8.66
CA PHE A 563 15.89 1.20 -7.87
C PHE A 563 16.57 1.95 -6.72
N TYR A 564 15.84 2.93 -6.21
CA TYR A 564 16.22 3.83 -5.13
C TYR A 564 15.13 3.76 -4.06
N ALA A 565 15.49 3.73 -2.78
CA ALA A 565 14.54 3.60 -1.67
C ALA A 565 15.05 4.30 -0.41
N ILE A 566 14.17 4.48 0.57
CA ILE A 566 14.59 4.70 1.96
C ILE A 566 14.83 3.36 2.64
N SER A 567 15.71 3.31 3.63
CA SER A 567 15.81 2.16 4.51
C SER A 567 14.56 2.03 5.39
N SER A 568 14.08 0.80 5.58
CA SER A 568 13.06 0.48 6.60
C SER A 568 13.66 -0.11 7.89
N ASP A 569 14.99 -0.24 7.98
CA ASP A 569 15.68 -0.83 9.12
C ASP A 569 15.89 0.23 10.22
N VAL A 570 14.96 0.33 11.16
CA VAL A 570 14.99 1.31 12.26
C VAL A 570 16.09 1.05 13.31
N ASP A 571 16.65 -0.15 13.30
CA ASP A 571 17.72 -0.65 14.16
C ASP A 571 19.09 -0.63 13.47
N ALA A 572 19.17 -0.12 12.24
CA ALA A 572 20.42 0.14 11.56
C ALA A 572 21.27 1.16 12.34
N GLU A 573 22.58 1.15 12.09
CA GLU A 573 23.49 2.17 12.65
C GLU A 573 23.02 3.59 12.29
N ASN A 574 22.54 3.77 11.05
CA ASN A 574 21.91 5.00 10.57
C ASN A 574 20.53 4.69 9.97
N PRO A 575 19.44 4.81 10.74
CA PRO A 575 18.09 4.53 10.24
C PRO A 575 17.65 5.45 9.09
N GLY A 576 18.12 6.69 9.11
CA GLY A 576 17.92 7.67 8.03
C GLY A 576 18.82 7.44 6.81
N THR A 577 18.66 6.30 6.15
CA THR A 577 19.50 5.89 5.01
C THR A 577 18.73 5.90 3.70
N LEU A 578 19.36 6.41 2.63
CA LEU A 578 18.94 6.21 1.24
C LEU A 578 19.73 5.06 0.61
N VAL A 579 19.02 4.17 -0.07
CA VAL A 579 19.59 2.97 -0.68
C VAL A 579 19.43 3.04 -2.20
N LYS A 580 20.50 2.72 -2.94
CA LYS A 580 20.45 2.36 -4.37
C LYS A 580 20.74 0.88 -4.49
N VAL A 581 19.89 0.14 -5.18
CA VAL A 581 20.06 -1.30 -5.40
C VAL A 581 20.28 -1.58 -6.87
N ASP A 582 21.32 -2.37 -7.18
CA ASP A 582 21.57 -2.98 -8.49
C ASP A 582 20.92 -4.38 -8.49
N VAL A 583 19.76 -4.52 -9.15
CA VAL A 583 18.97 -5.76 -9.11
C VAL A 583 19.56 -6.90 -9.94
N VAL A 584 20.56 -6.59 -10.78
CA VAL A 584 21.28 -7.56 -11.60
C VAL A 584 22.42 -8.16 -10.80
N ASN A 585 23.28 -7.32 -10.23
CA ASN A 585 24.45 -7.77 -9.45
C ASN A 585 24.13 -8.04 -7.97
N LYS A 586 22.91 -7.72 -7.52
CA LYS A 586 22.44 -7.85 -6.13
C LYS A 586 23.33 -7.08 -5.14
N THR A 587 23.83 -5.91 -5.56
CA THR A 587 24.62 -5.02 -4.72
C THR A 587 23.81 -3.80 -4.33
N CYS A 588 24.18 -3.14 -3.22
CA CYS A 588 23.59 -1.88 -2.81
C CYS A 588 24.65 -0.83 -2.48
N LYS A 589 24.27 0.43 -2.65
CA LYS A 589 25.01 1.60 -2.15
C LYS A 589 24.11 2.36 -1.19
N GLN A 590 24.73 2.95 -0.18
CA GLN A 590 24.03 3.67 0.88
C GLN A 590 24.52 5.11 0.95
N TRP A 591 23.61 6.03 1.24
CA TRP A 591 23.93 7.38 1.69
C TRP A 591 23.20 7.60 3.02
N CYS A 592 23.92 8.08 4.02
CA CYS A 592 23.37 8.43 5.31
C CYS A 592 24.19 9.54 5.96
N GLU A 593 23.58 10.25 6.89
CA GLU A 593 24.21 11.24 7.75
C GLU A 593 23.57 11.10 9.13
N SER A 594 24.38 11.21 10.19
CA SER A 594 23.89 11.12 11.56
C SER A 594 22.78 12.12 11.82
N ASP A 595 21.71 11.66 12.49
CA ASP A 595 20.51 12.42 12.78
C ASP A 595 19.78 13.01 11.57
N CYS A 596 20.08 12.59 10.34
CA CYS A 596 19.39 13.05 9.13
C CYS A 596 18.43 11.99 8.60
N TYR A 597 17.18 12.38 8.30
CA TYR A 597 16.08 11.49 7.91
C TYR A 597 15.51 11.88 6.54
N PRO A 598 16.14 11.43 5.44
CA PRO A 598 15.70 11.75 4.10
C PRO A 598 14.32 11.14 3.77
N SER A 599 13.59 11.77 2.86
CA SER A 599 12.32 11.26 2.30
C SER A 599 12.57 10.28 1.15
N GLU A 600 11.47 9.73 0.60
CA GLU A 600 11.46 8.99 -0.67
C GLU A 600 12.39 9.65 -1.73
N PRO A 601 13.35 8.90 -2.32
CA PRO A 601 14.30 9.41 -3.30
C PRO A 601 13.71 9.50 -4.72
N ILE A 602 13.61 10.69 -5.28
CA ILE A 602 13.07 10.92 -6.63
C ILE A 602 14.20 11.02 -7.65
N PHE A 603 14.26 10.08 -8.59
CA PHE A 603 15.21 10.14 -9.71
C PHE A 603 14.80 11.20 -10.73
N VAL A 604 15.77 12.02 -11.15
CA VAL A 604 15.63 13.02 -12.22
C VAL A 604 16.76 12.80 -13.25
N PRO A 605 16.43 12.35 -14.47
CA PRO A 605 17.44 12.10 -15.49
C PRO A 605 18.07 13.41 -16.00
N THR A 606 19.35 13.36 -16.38
CA THR A 606 20.02 14.49 -17.05
C THR A 606 19.39 14.74 -18.42
N PRO A 607 19.02 15.97 -18.82
CA PRO A 607 18.45 16.23 -20.13
C PRO A 607 19.31 15.68 -21.27
N THR A 608 18.69 15.02 -22.25
CA THR A 608 19.34 14.58 -23.49
C THR A 608 19.00 15.53 -24.62
N LYS A 609 19.93 15.77 -25.55
CA LYS A 609 19.60 16.54 -26.76
C LYS A 609 18.60 15.75 -27.63
N PRO A 610 17.80 16.43 -28.46
CA PRO A 610 16.96 15.75 -29.44
C PRO A 610 17.79 14.78 -30.29
N GLY A 611 17.38 13.51 -30.34
CA GLY A 611 18.08 12.45 -31.08
C GLY A 611 19.22 11.75 -30.33
N GLU A 612 19.62 12.21 -29.15
CA GLU A 612 20.57 11.49 -28.30
C GLU A 612 19.86 10.40 -27.48
N ILE A 613 20.40 9.18 -27.54
CA ILE A 613 19.94 8.07 -26.72
C ILE A 613 20.77 8.06 -25.42
N ARG A 614 20.11 8.17 -24.27
CA ARG A 614 20.75 7.98 -22.97
C ARG A 614 21.35 6.59 -22.91
N LYS A 615 22.64 6.52 -22.57
CA LYS A 615 23.38 5.24 -22.53
C LYS A 615 23.15 4.45 -21.24
N GLU A 616 23.12 5.14 -20.09
CA GLU A 616 23.05 4.51 -18.77
C GLU A 616 21.72 4.84 -18.09
N GLU A 617 21.12 3.84 -17.44
CA GLU A 617 19.83 3.97 -16.74
C GLU A 617 19.89 4.99 -15.59
N ASP A 618 21.03 5.07 -14.89
CA ASP A 618 21.28 5.91 -13.72
C ASP A 618 21.99 7.23 -14.05
N ASP A 619 21.95 7.66 -15.31
CA ASP A 619 22.48 8.96 -15.74
C ASP A 619 21.54 10.11 -15.36
N GLY A 620 21.75 10.65 -14.16
CA GLY A 620 20.93 11.69 -13.58
C GLY A 620 21.28 11.97 -12.12
N VAL A 621 20.33 12.59 -11.42
CA VAL A 621 20.41 12.82 -9.98
C VAL A 621 19.26 12.15 -9.25
N VAL A 622 19.42 11.99 -7.94
CA VAL A 622 18.33 11.65 -7.02
C VAL A 622 18.12 12.82 -6.07
N LEU A 623 16.86 13.24 -5.92
CA LEU A 623 16.42 14.29 -5.03
C LEU A 623 15.71 13.69 -3.83
N ALA A 624 16.03 14.15 -2.62
CA ALA A 624 15.30 13.79 -1.41
C ALA A 624 15.16 15.00 -0.50
N SER A 625 13.99 15.20 0.11
CA SER A 625 13.88 16.17 1.20
C SER A 625 14.53 15.60 2.46
N MET A 626 15.12 16.44 3.29
CA MET A 626 15.81 16.05 4.52
C MET A 626 15.20 16.75 5.71
N LEU A 627 15.09 16.02 6.81
CA LEU A 627 14.81 16.54 8.15
C LEU A 627 15.92 16.06 9.08
N TRP A 628 16.18 16.82 10.14
CA TRP A 628 17.13 16.43 11.18
C TRP A 628 16.41 16.09 12.46
N GLY A 629 16.86 15.07 13.18
CA GLY A 629 16.42 14.70 14.53
C GLY A 629 16.91 15.69 15.59
N GLY A 630 16.67 15.34 16.85
CA GLY A 630 17.00 16.14 18.01
C GLY A 630 16.27 17.49 18.01
N PHE A 631 16.98 18.55 18.41
CA PHE A 631 16.40 19.89 18.55
C PHE A 631 16.27 20.68 17.23
N ASN A 632 16.43 20.02 16.07
CA ASN A 632 16.43 20.66 14.75
C ASN A 632 15.09 20.59 14.03
N GLU A 633 13.98 20.73 14.76
CA GLU A 633 12.62 20.56 14.21
C GLU A 633 12.27 21.55 13.09
N ASN A 634 12.87 22.74 13.11
CA ASN A 634 12.67 23.81 12.13
C ASN A 634 13.65 23.76 10.94
N LYS A 635 14.46 22.71 10.85
CA LYS A 635 15.45 22.55 9.79
C LYS A 635 14.92 21.59 8.73
N VAL A 636 14.87 22.05 7.49
CA VAL A 636 14.49 21.25 6.32
C VAL A 636 15.51 21.45 5.22
N GLY A 637 15.72 20.43 4.39
CA GLY A 637 16.67 20.54 3.29
C GLY A 637 16.25 19.75 2.06
N LEU A 638 16.95 20.02 0.97
CA LEU A 638 16.92 19.25 -0.27
C LEU A 638 18.31 18.66 -0.48
N LEU A 639 18.40 17.34 -0.63
CA LEU A 639 19.61 16.61 -1.00
C LEU A 639 19.63 16.36 -2.51
N VAL A 640 20.80 16.49 -3.12
CA VAL A 640 21.05 16.11 -4.51
C VAL A 640 22.21 15.10 -4.57
N LEU A 641 21.87 13.85 -4.89
CA LEU A 641 22.85 12.77 -5.09
C LEU A 641 23.09 12.53 -6.58
N CYS A 642 24.33 12.22 -6.95
CA CYS A 642 24.64 11.65 -8.26
C CYS A 642 24.10 10.22 -8.29
N ALA A 643 23.13 9.95 -9.17
CA ALA A 643 22.46 8.65 -9.19
C ALA A 643 23.44 7.51 -9.53
N ARG A 644 24.47 7.76 -10.34
CA ARG A 644 25.50 6.76 -10.70
C ARG A 644 26.45 6.43 -9.54
N THR A 645 27.14 7.44 -9.03
CA THR A 645 28.19 7.26 -8.00
C THR A 645 27.58 7.01 -6.62
N TRP A 646 26.36 7.50 -6.39
CA TRP A 646 25.68 7.59 -5.09
C TRP A 646 26.36 8.54 -4.09
N THR A 647 27.07 9.54 -4.62
CA THR A 647 27.73 10.58 -3.84
C THR A 647 26.92 11.87 -3.85
N GLU A 648 26.96 12.61 -2.77
CA GLU A 648 26.34 13.94 -2.70
C GLU A 648 27.04 14.93 -3.63
N ILE A 649 26.25 15.65 -4.44
CA ILE A 649 26.72 16.72 -5.32
C ILE A 649 26.51 18.08 -4.63
N GLY A 650 25.40 18.22 -3.93
CA GLY A 650 25.07 19.39 -3.13
C GLY A 650 23.75 19.21 -2.40
N ARG A 651 23.45 20.20 -1.55
CA ARG A 651 22.20 20.30 -0.82
C ARG A 651 21.79 21.76 -0.69
N CYS A 652 20.53 21.98 -0.38
CA CYS A 652 20.03 23.28 0.05
C CYS A 652 19.36 23.15 1.42
N VAL A 653 19.65 24.05 2.35
CA VAL A 653 19.13 24.01 3.73
C VAL A 653 18.31 25.26 4.02
N PHE A 654 17.21 25.07 4.74
CA PHE A 654 16.27 26.12 5.12
C PHE A 654 16.01 26.06 6.62
N HIS A 655 15.72 27.23 7.20
CA HIS A 655 15.24 27.37 8.57
C HIS A 655 13.83 27.99 8.54
N THR A 656 12.86 27.27 9.10
CA THR A 656 11.45 27.65 9.11
C THR A 656 11.05 28.30 10.43
N SER A 657 9.92 29.01 10.45
CA SER A 657 9.36 29.61 11.68
C SER A 657 8.88 28.57 12.69
N GLY A 658 8.53 27.36 12.24
CA GLY A 658 8.08 26.26 13.10
C GLY A 658 8.48 24.87 12.59
N PRO A 659 8.13 23.81 13.34
CA PRO A 659 8.51 22.44 13.02
C PRO A 659 8.05 22.00 11.63
N VAL A 660 8.90 21.24 10.92
CA VAL A 660 8.58 20.70 9.60
C VAL A 660 8.28 19.20 9.70
N PRO A 661 7.06 18.77 9.35
CA PRO A 661 6.69 17.36 9.29
C PRO A 661 7.38 16.59 8.16
N LYS A 662 7.51 15.28 8.34
CA LYS A 662 8.01 14.36 7.31
C LYS A 662 6.94 14.04 6.27
N CYS A 663 7.36 13.91 5.01
CA CYS A 663 6.48 13.60 3.87
C CYS A 663 6.59 12.13 3.41
N LEU A 664 5.58 11.65 2.66
CA LEU A 664 5.42 10.26 2.19
C LEU A 664 5.80 10.08 0.72
N HIS A 665 4.98 10.58 -0.21
CA HIS A 665 5.21 10.43 -1.66
C HIS A 665 5.18 11.75 -2.42
N GLY A 666 5.69 11.74 -3.64
CA GLY A 666 5.88 12.96 -4.40
C GLY A 666 6.30 12.77 -5.84
N TRP A 667 6.42 13.90 -6.53
CA TRP A 667 6.71 13.95 -7.96
C TRP A 667 7.65 15.11 -8.26
N PHE A 668 8.52 14.95 -9.26
CA PHE A 668 9.32 16.04 -9.79
C PHE A 668 8.61 16.66 -10.99
N ALA A 669 8.06 17.85 -10.80
CA ALA A 669 7.38 18.63 -11.82
C ALA A 669 8.39 19.43 -12.63
N ARG A 670 8.78 18.91 -13.81
CA ARG A 670 9.73 19.57 -14.71
C ARG A 670 9.22 20.92 -15.19
N ASP A 671 10.13 21.89 -15.31
CA ASP A 671 9.88 23.22 -15.87
C ASP A 671 8.78 24.03 -15.13
N ILE A 672 8.46 23.63 -13.90
CA ILE A 672 7.58 24.35 -12.98
C ILE A 672 8.42 24.91 -11.84
N VAL A 673 8.57 26.23 -11.79
CA VAL A 673 9.36 27.01 -10.81
C VAL A 673 8.55 28.19 -10.30
#